data_AF-A0AA35PDS0-F1
#
_entry.id   AF-A0AA35PDS0-F1
#
_cell.length_a   1.000
_cell.length_b   1.000
_cell.length_c   1.000
_cell.angle_alpha   90.00
_cell.angle_beta   90.00
_cell.angle_gamma   90.00
#
_symmetry.space_group_name_H-M   'P 1'
#
loop_
_entity.id
_entity.type
_entity.pdbx_description
1 polymer ?
#
loop_
_entity_poly.entity_id
_entity_poly.type
_entity_poly.pdbx_seq_one_letter_code
_entity_poly.pdbx_strand_id
1 'polypeptide(L)'
;MEMVEPLLNSDATLDLQEETNKEEGLGGETEDSEEAQLLCAAGDPKMEALDSRKERIPRDPESCDIPFYVSEFVEREVGTDYESLSKLGRLIEQLSENKAKLEEQVLTVSSEVPKRIQKALQNAEDSKKSLNQLLEKESLLYDSINDHLMTSKPWMEDLGVLISQIKEVERHLAYLKWISQIEELSDNIQQYLMTNNVPEAATTLATMAEVDIKLQESSCSHLLSFVRSTVQFWHKILKDKLSSDFEETLNHLHWPFVGPTQSQPFGLATPPANAQEIYTNFETLFSQLLKLQTSDELLTKPKQLPEKYILPPSPPIILPMQIMLAPLQKRFKYHFTGNRQTNVLSKPEWYLTQVLMWIGNHAKFLEDKIQPALDKAGVSVNAKLEFSRALVILILEKLAADIPCLLYDDNLFCHLVDEVLLFERELHSVHGYLNSLPSCMHILSEETCFQRWLTVERKFALQKMDSMLSSEAAWISQYKDITDVDEMKVPDCAETFMTLLLVITDRYKHLPAAARKLQFLELQKELVDDFRIRLTQVMKEETRVPLAFRYCAILNAVNYIATVLADWADNVFFLQLQQAALEVCADSSALNKLQLGQLASMESSVFDDMINLLERLKHDMLTRQVEHVFREVKEAARMYKKERWLSLPSQSEQAVMSLSATACPLLMTLRDQLLQLEQQLCYSLFKIFWQMLAEKVDLFIYQEIILANHFNEGGAAQLQFDMTRNLFPLFSHYCKRPENYFKHIKEACIVLNLNVGSALLLKDVLHSATENRAETTLNSSQPTAMAALNELGIYKLAQQDVEILLNLRTNWPNTGK
;
A
#
# COMPACT_ATOMS: atom_id res chain seq x y z
N MET A 1 56.10 42.65 -39.70
CA MET A 1 57.11 43.00 -38.69
C MET A 1 57.46 41.74 -37.91
N GLU A 2 58.70 41.70 -37.44
CA GLU A 2 59.27 40.68 -36.54
C GLU A 2 58.61 40.71 -35.14
N MET A 3 58.84 39.80 -34.18
CA MET A 3 59.29 38.39 -34.07
C MET A 3 59.13 38.01 -32.56
N VAL A 4 59.76 36.92 -32.12
CA VAL A 4 60.30 36.71 -30.74
C VAL A 4 59.34 36.09 -29.72
N GLU A 5 59.47 34.77 -29.61
CA GLU A 5 59.25 33.93 -28.42
C GLU A 5 60.23 34.34 -27.28
N PRO A 6 59.95 34.05 -25.99
CA PRO A 6 60.60 32.84 -25.46
C PRO A 6 59.83 32.08 -24.35
N LEU A 7 60.14 30.79 -24.23
CA LEU A 7 59.95 29.96 -23.04
C LEU A 7 61.01 30.27 -21.97
N LEU A 8 60.72 29.99 -20.69
CA LEU A 8 61.74 29.76 -19.66
C LEU A 8 61.22 28.81 -18.57
N ASN A 9 62.05 27.83 -18.21
CA ASN A 9 61.78 26.83 -17.16
C ASN A 9 62.35 27.30 -15.80
N SER A 10 61.93 26.70 -14.68
CA SER A 10 62.86 25.92 -13.82
C SER A 10 62.19 25.25 -12.61
N ASP A 11 62.83 24.17 -12.21
CA ASP A 11 62.44 23.15 -11.22
C ASP A 11 62.40 23.57 -9.74
N ALA A 12 61.48 22.91 -9.03
CA ALA A 12 61.68 22.12 -7.80
C ALA A 12 62.12 22.72 -6.44
N THR A 13 61.60 22.03 -5.40
CA THR A 13 62.10 21.91 -4.01
C THR A 13 62.24 23.16 -3.15
N LEU A 14 61.57 23.16 -2.00
CA LEU A 14 62.27 23.06 -0.72
C LEU A 14 61.36 22.51 0.39
N ASP A 15 61.98 22.05 1.46
CA ASP A 15 61.39 21.29 2.57
C ASP A 15 61.24 22.14 3.84
N LEU A 16 60.41 21.64 4.77
CA LEU A 16 60.42 21.90 6.22
C LEU A 16 60.38 23.35 6.75
N GLN A 17 59.31 23.66 7.50
CA GLN A 17 59.48 24.24 8.83
C GLN A 17 58.38 23.76 9.78
N GLU A 18 58.79 23.31 10.97
CA GLU A 18 57.90 22.87 12.06
C GLU A 18 57.52 24.06 12.96
N GLU A 19 56.34 24.03 13.59
CA GLU A 19 56.23 24.05 15.06
C GLU A 19 54.76 23.86 15.53
N THR A 20 54.56 22.93 16.47
CA THR A 20 53.60 22.87 17.61
C THR A 20 52.20 23.56 17.53
N ASN A 21 51.12 23.02 18.09
CA ASN A 21 50.99 22.01 19.15
C ASN A 21 49.60 21.32 19.16
N LYS A 22 49.52 20.22 19.92
CA LYS A 22 48.36 19.36 20.25
C LYS A 22 46.96 19.99 20.33
N GLU A 23 45.95 19.24 19.88
CA GLU A 23 44.89 18.74 20.77
C GLU A 23 44.23 17.45 20.20
N GLU A 24 43.59 16.66 21.07
CA GLU A 24 42.92 15.37 20.78
C GLU A 24 41.41 15.62 20.56
N GLY A 25 40.60 14.77 19.90
CA GLY A 25 40.80 13.43 19.36
C GLY A 25 39.51 12.60 19.56
N LEU A 26 38.54 12.68 18.63
CA LEU A 26 37.19 12.13 18.82
C LEU A 26 36.57 11.51 17.55
N GLY A 27 36.01 10.31 17.72
CA GLY A 27 35.31 9.45 16.76
C GLY A 27 35.41 7.99 17.26
N GLY A 28 34.38 7.15 17.26
CA GLY A 28 33.05 7.22 16.64
C GLY A 28 33.03 6.40 15.34
N GLU A 29 32.11 5.45 15.11
CA GLU A 29 30.94 5.02 15.92
C GLU A 29 30.48 3.60 15.47
N THR A 30 29.46 2.99 16.13
CA THR A 30 28.66 1.77 15.73
C THR A 30 29.36 0.40 15.69
N GLU A 31 28.75 -0.78 15.95
CA GLU A 31 27.57 -1.19 16.77
C GLU A 31 27.54 -2.75 16.98
N ASP A 32 26.62 -3.28 17.80
CA ASP A 32 26.26 -4.71 17.96
C ASP A 32 25.17 -5.15 16.92
N SER A 33 24.60 -6.38 16.84
CA SER A 33 24.66 -7.66 17.59
C SER A 33 24.55 -8.85 16.58
N GLU A 34 24.24 -10.14 16.82
CA GLU A 34 23.40 -10.96 17.74
C GLU A 34 24.12 -12.33 18.02
N GLU A 35 23.66 -13.35 18.78
CA GLU A 35 22.33 -13.83 19.20
C GLU A 35 22.40 -14.54 20.59
N ALA A 36 21.28 -14.76 21.30
CA ALA A 36 21.29 -15.31 22.67
C ALA A 36 20.11 -16.23 23.07
N GLN A 37 20.42 -17.25 23.89
CA GLN A 37 19.49 -18.13 24.64
C GLN A 37 20.22 -18.58 25.95
N LEU A 38 19.61 -18.88 27.12
CA LEU A 38 18.19 -19.01 27.51
C LEU A 38 18.00 -18.76 29.04
N LEU A 39 16.87 -18.15 29.44
CA LEU A 39 16.13 -18.28 30.73
C LEU A 39 16.83 -18.47 32.11
N CYS A 40 16.65 -17.52 33.04
CA CYS A 40 15.76 -17.59 34.25
C CYS A 40 16.13 -16.60 35.39
N ALA A 41 15.14 -16.11 36.15
CA ALA A 41 15.34 -15.22 37.33
C ALA A 41 14.18 -15.24 38.35
N ALA A 42 14.49 -15.02 39.65
CA ALA A 42 13.57 -14.60 40.74
C ALA A 42 14.36 -14.25 42.03
N GLY A 43 13.81 -13.45 42.96
CA GLY A 43 14.46 -13.08 44.24
C GLY A 43 13.55 -12.31 45.24
N ASP A 44 14.17 -11.57 46.18
CA ASP A 44 13.59 -10.55 47.12
C ASP A 44 12.71 -11.02 48.32
N PRO A 45 12.44 -10.19 49.38
CA PRO A 45 13.26 -9.14 50.05
C PRO A 45 13.00 -8.94 51.61
N LYS A 46 13.50 -7.82 52.21
CA LYS A 46 12.97 -7.02 53.40
C LYS A 46 13.13 -7.55 54.86
N MET A 47 13.04 -6.76 55.97
CA MET A 47 13.26 -5.31 56.32
C MET A 47 13.38 -5.07 57.86
N GLU A 48 14.05 -3.97 58.26
CA GLU A 48 13.99 -3.04 59.44
C GLU A 48 13.27 -3.29 60.83
N ALA A 49 13.98 -2.88 61.92
CA ALA A 49 13.62 -1.91 63.02
C ALA A 49 12.81 -2.19 64.35
N LEU A 50 13.41 -1.70 65.48
CA LEU A 50 12.93 -1.06 66.76
C LEU A 50 11.95 -1.66 67.85
N ASP A 51 12.54 -1.95 69.04
CA ASP A 51 12.38 -1.34 70.41
C ASP A 51 11.28 -1.66 71.52
N SER A 52 11.80 -1.66 72.78
CA SER A 52 11.38 -1.51 74.21
C SER A 52 10.04 -1.88 74.94
N ARG A 53 10.20 -2.63 76.07
CA ARG A 53 9.70 -2.48 77.50
C ARG A 53 8.16 -2.48 77.81
N LYS A 54 7.54 -3.16 78.81
CA LYS A 54 7.76 -3.67 80.23
C LYS A 54 6.71 -3.01 81.20
N GLU A 55 6.19 -3.55 82.33
CA GLU A 55 6.41 -4.82 83.06
C GLU A 55 5.18 -5.37 83.89
N ARG A 56 5.09 -5.20 85.23
CA ARG A 56 4.25 -5.97 86.23
C ARG A 56 3.89 -5.12 87.49
N ILE A 57 3.21 -5.52 88.60
CA ILE A 57 3.29 -6.68 89.56
C ILE A 57 2.01 -6.77 90.44
N PRO A 58 1.61 -7.97 90.97
CA PRO A 58 1.04 -8.06 92.33
C PRO A 58 1.60 -9.22 93.21
N ARG A 59 1.20 -9.24 94.50
CA ARG A 59 1.51 -10.19 95.60
C ARG A 59 0.28 -10.31 96.54
N ASP A 60 0.13 -11.20 97.53
CA ASP A 60 0.88 -12.39 98.03
C ASP A 60 -0.16 -13.40 98.61
N PRO A 61 0.12 -14.71 98.71
CA PRO A 61 -0.88 -15.74 99.06
C PRO A 61 -0.90 -16.20 100.54
N GLU A 62 -0.54 -15.35 101.51
CA GLU A 62 -0.28 -15.79 102.90
C GLU A 62 -1.50 -15.87 103.85
N SER A 63 -2.72 -15.52 103.42
CA SER A 63 -3.93 -15.57 104.27
C SER A 63 -4.93 -16.68 103.91
N CYS A 64 -4.44 -17.85 103.46
CA CYS A 64 -5.30 -18.97 103.11
C CYS A 64 -5.61 -19.84 104.34
N ASP A 65 -6.73 -19.56 105.02
CA ASP A 65 -7.19 -20.35 106.17
C ASP A 65 -7.83 -21.69 105.70
N ILE A 66 -6.96 -22.60 105.25
CA ILE A 66 -7.29 -23.93 104.72
C ILE A 66 -8.29 -24.71 105.62
N PRO A 67 -8.21 -24.67 106.97
CA PRO A 67 -9.19 -25.35 107.83
C PRO A 67 -10.64 -24.92 107.59
N PHE A 68 -10.87 -23.63 107.26
CA PHE A 68 -12.21 -23.12 106.97
C PHE A 68 -12.76 -23.70 105.67
N TYR A 69 -11.96 -23.69 104.60
CA TYR A 69 -12.33 -24.29 103.31
C TYR A 69 -12.62 -25.79 103.41
N VAL A 70 -11.84 -26.52 104.23
CA VAL A 70 -12.04 -27.96 104.44
C VAL A 70 -13.30 -28.24 105.26
N SER A 71 -13.60 -27.44 106.29
CA SER A 71 -14.81 -27.61 107.10
C SER A 71 -16.07 -27.27 106.32
N GLU A 72 -16.12 -26.15 105.59
CA GLU A 72 -17.25 -25.79 104.73
C GLU A 72 -17.54 -26.88 103.67
N PHE A 73 -16.48 -27.42 103.04
CA PHE A 73 -16.60 -28.49 102.05
C PHE A 73 -17.17 -29.79 102.65
N VAL A 74 -16.67 -30.23 103.82
CA VAL A 74 -17.17 -31.44 104.50
C VAL A 74 -18.62 -31.26 104.95
N GLU A 75 -18.96 -30.13 105.56
CA GLU A 75 -20.30 -29.87 106.09
C GLU A 75 -21.34 -29.76 104.97
N ARG A 76 -20.96 -29.23 103.80
CA ARG A 76 -21.81 -29.18 102.60
C ARG A 76 -22.06 -30.52 101.93
N GLU A 77 -21.02 -31.35 101.75
CA GLU A 77 -21.13 -32.60 100.98
C GLU A 77 -21.63 -33.80 101.81
N VAL A 78 -21.30 -33.83 103.10
CA VAL A 78 -21.60 -34.95 104.01
C VAL A 78 -22.90 -34.72 104.78
N GLY A 79 -23.14 -33.51 105.30
CA GLY A 79 -24.33 -33.19 106.09
C GLY A 79 -24.39 -33.89 107.47
N THR A 80 -25.48 -33.66 108.20
CA THR A 80 -25.64 -34.08 109.61
C THR A 80 -26.50 -35.34 109.80
N ASP A 81 -27.09 -35.90 108.74
CA ASP A 81 -27.97 -37.07 108.82
C ASP A 81 -27.27 -38.36 108.37
N TYR A 82 -27.47 -39.45 109.11
CA TYR A 82 -26.52 -40.56 109.22
C TYR A 82 -26.40 -41.41 107.94
N GLU A 83 -27.46 -41.54 107.13
CA GLU A 83 -27.38 -42.24 105.84
C GLU A 83 -26.46 -41.51 104.84
N SER A 84 -26.25 -40.20 105.01
CA SER A 84 -25.44 -39.37 104.11
C SER A 84 -23.96 -39.73 104.10
N LEU A 85 -23.47 -40.40 105.16
CA LEU A 85 -22.09 -40.90 105.27
C LEU A 85 -21.71 -41.85 104.12
N SER A 86 -22.67 -42.47 103.44
CA SER A 86 -22.45 -43.30 102.25
C SER A 86 -21.81 -42.53 101.07
N LYS A 87 -21.83 -41.19 101.08
CA LYS A 87 -21.17 -40.34 100.08
C LYS A 87 -19.66 -40.21 100.33
N LEU A 88 -19.23 -40.23 101.59
CA LEU A 88 -17.88 -39.85 102.02
C LEU A 88 -16.79 -40.70 101.36
N GLY A 89 -17.02 -42.01 101.18
CA GLY A 89 -16.07 -42.93 100.56
C GLY A 89 -15.65 -42.51 99.15
N ARG A 90 -16.62 -42.18 98.28
CA ARG A 90 -16.34 -41.72 96.91
C ARG A 90 -15.61 -40.38 96.87
N LEU A 91 -15.90 -39.50 97.84
CA LEU A 91 -15.26 -38.17 97.93
C LEU A 91 -13.77 -38.29 98.29
N ILE A 92 -13.43 -39.18 99.24
CA ILE A 92 -12.05 -39.48 99.63
C ILE A 92 -11.29 -40.13 98.48
N GLU A 93 -11.90 -41.09 97.79
CA GLU A 93 -11.32 -41.80 96.65
C GLU A 93 -10.93 -40.81 95.53
N GLN A 94 -11.86 -39.92 95.14
CA GLN A 94 -11.66 -38.90 94.10
C GLN A 94 -10.60 -37.84 94.48
N LEU A 95 -10.52 -37.45 95.76
CA LEU A 95 -9.47 -36.54 96.24
C LEU A 95 -8.09 -37.21 96.30
N SER A 96 -8.03 -38.49 96.68
CA SER A 96 -6.77 -39.26 96.70
C SER A 96 -6.17 -39.45 95.31
N GLU A 97 -7.01 -39.69 94.31
CA GLU A 97 -6.59 -39.86 92.92
C GLU A 97 -6.05 -38.55 92.31
N ASN A 98 -6.70 -37.43 92.60
CA ASN A 98 -6.22 -36.10 92.20
C ASN A 98 -4.90 -35.73 92.89
N LYS A 99 -4.73 -36.07 94.18
CA LYS A 99 -3.46 -35.88 94.89
C LYS A 99 -2.32 -36.68 94.23
N ALA A 100 -2.55 -37.97 93.96
CA ALA A 100 -1.55 -38.84 93.34
C ALA A 100 -1.10 -38.32 91.97
N LYS A 101 -2.04 -37.88 91.12
CA LYS A 101 -1.75 -37.29 89.81
C LYS A 101 -0.90 -36.02 89.90
N LEU A 102 -1.09 -35.18 90.91
CA LEU A 102 -0.27 -33.97 91.13
C LEU A 102 1.13 -34.31 91.66
N GLU A 103 1.27 -35.26 92.59
CA GLU A 103 2.57 -35.70 93.09
C GLU A 103 3.41 -36.36 91.96
N GLU A 104 2.78 -37.16 91.09
CA GLU A 104 3.41 -37.76 89.90
C GLU A 104 3.88 -36.71 88.88
N GLN A 105 3.07 -35.68 88.61
CA GLN A 105 3.44 -34.58 87.70
C GLN A 105 4.63 -33.76 88.21
N VAL A 106 4.70 -33.49 89.52
CA VAL A 106 5.86 -32.76 90.10
C VAL A 106 7.13 -33.61 90.08
N LEU A 107 7.04 -34.91 90.35
CA LEU A 107 8.18 -35.84 90.29
C LEU A 107 8.72 -36.05 88.87
N THR A 108 7.84 -36.13 87.87
CA THR A 108 8.26 -36.25 86.45
C THR A 108 8.89 -34.95 85.94
N VAL A 109 8.28 -33.79 86.18
CA VAL A 109 8.85 -32.49 85.74
C VAL A 109 10.21 -32.20 86.38
N SER A 110 10.35 -32.41 87.70
CA SER A 110 11.61 -32.16 88.41
C SER A 110 12.75 -33.11 88.02
N SER A 111 12.43 -34.33 87.58
CA SER A 111 13.43 -35.34 87.23
C SER A 111 13.74 -35.45 85.73
N GLU A 112 12.90 -34.94 84.84
CA GLU A 112 13.15 -34.92 83.39
C GLU A 112 13.79 -33.63 82.89
N VAL A 113 13.36 -32.45 83.36
CA VAL A 113 13.81 -31.17 82.76
C VAL A 113 15.33 -30.99 82.81
N PRO A 114 16.04 -31.28 83.93
CA PRO A 114 17.50 -31.23 83.96
C PRO A 114 18.16 -32.20 82.96
N LYS A 115 17.61 -33.41 82.81
CA LYS A 115 18.13 -34.43 81.88
C LYS A 115 17.92 -34.02 80.42
N ARG A 116 16.78 -33.39 80.09
CA ARG A 116 16.49 -32.85 78.75
C ARG A 116 17.44 -31.71 78.40
N ILE A 117 17.70 -30.79 79.35
CA ILE A 117 18.68 -29.70 79.15
C ILE A 117 20.10 -30.24 79.01
N GLN A 118 20.53 -31.17 79.87
CA GLN A 118 21.87 -31.76 79.79
C GLN A 118 22.07 -32.57 78.50
N LYS A 119 21.03 -33.28 78.03
CA LYS A 119 21.06 -33.97 76.73
C LYS A 119 21.09 -32.98 75.56
N ALA A 120 20.39 -31.86 75.64
CA ALA A 120 20.47 -30.80 74.62
C ALA A 120 21.87 -30.15 74.58
N LEU A 121 22.51 -29.96 75.74
CA LEU A 121 23.88 -29.45 75.84
C LEU A 121 24.88 -30.45 75.24
N GLN A 122 24.78 -31.74 75.61
CA GLN A 122 25.61 -32.81 75.05
C GLN A 122 25.44 -32.91 73.53
N ASN A 123 24.21 -32.91 73.03
CA ASN A 123 23.93 -32.90 71.59
C ASN A 123 24.58 -31.69 70.88
N ALA A 124 24.63 -30.51 71.53
CA ALA A 124 25.25 -29.32 70.97
C ALA A 124 26.80 -29.41 70.98
N GLU A 125 27.40 -29.98 72.02
CA GLU A 125 28.84 -30.27 72.08
C GLU A 125 29.25 -31.33 71.05
N ASP A 126 28.47 -32.41 70.91
CA ASP A 126 28.67 -33.46 69.91
C ASP A 126 28.50 -32.91 68.48
N SER A 127 27.52 -32.03 68.26
CA SER A 127 27.32 -31.34 66.98
C SER A 127 28.48 -30.40 66.65
N LYS A 128 28.97 -29.63 67.64
CA LYS A 128 30.16 -28.77 67.48
C LYS A 128 31.41 -29.61 67.18
N LYS A 129 31.58 -30.75 67.84
CA LYS A 129 32.68 -31.69 67.58
C LYS A 129 32.58 -32.29 66.18
N SER A 130 31.39 -32.66 65.72
CA SER A 130 31.16 -33.16 64.36
C SER A 130 31.36 -32.07 63.30
N LEU A 131 31.00 -30.81 63.58
CA LEU A 131 31.27 -29.67 62.70
C LEU A 131 32.78 -29.41 62.58
N ASN A 132 33.51 -29.41 63.69
CA ASN A 132 34.97 -29.29 63.67
C ASN A 132 35.61 -30.42 62.86
N GLN A 133 35.13 -31.67 63.00
CA GLN A 133 35.60 -32.80 62.19
C GLN A 133 35.23 -32.71 60.70
N LEU A 134 34.17 -31.97 60.35
CA LEU A 134 33.84 -31.69 58.95
C LEU A 134 34.73 -30.59 58.38
N LEU A 135 34.99 -29.51 59.13
CA LEU A 135 35.93 -28.44 58.74
C LEU A 135 37.37 -28.96 58.61
N GLU A 136 37.79 -29.86 59.50
CA GLU A 136 39.10 -30.53 59.44
C GLU A 136 39.22 -31.44 58.21
N LYS A 137 38.14 -32.17 57.86
CA LYS A 137 38.06 -32.93 56.61
C LYS A 137 37.99 -32.05 55.36
N GLU A 138 37.31 -30.90 55.44
CA GLU A 138 37.23 -29.92 54.35
C GLU A 138 38.60 -29.33 54.04
N SER A 139 39.37 -28.93 55.07
CA SER A 139 40.77 -28.51 54.90
C SER A 139 41.58 -29.63 54.26
N LEU A 140 41.57 -30.84 54.82
CA LEU A 140 42.34 -31.97 54.26
C LEU A 140 41.93 -32.32 52.82
N LEU A 141 40.66 -32.14 52.45
CA LEU A 141 40.19 -32.35 51.08
C LEU A 141 40.62 -31.20 50.15
N TYR A 142 40.54 -29.95 50.62
CA TYR A 142 41.02 -28.76 49.90
C TYR A 142 42.52 -28.84 49.65
N ASP A 143 43.30 -29.15 50.68
CA ASP A 143 44.74 -29.35 50.62
C ASP A 143 45.08 -30.50 49.67
N SER A 144 44.37 -31.64 49.75
CA SER A 144 44.57 -32.77 48.83
C SER A 144 44.16 -32.48 47.38
N ILE A 145 43.13 -31.65 47.15
CA ILE A 145 42.73 -31.20 45.80
C ILE A 145 43.75 -30.21 45.26
N ASN A 146 44.24 -29.30 46.09
CA ASN A 146 45.26 -28.32 45.70
C ASN A 146 46.62 -28.99 45.42
N ASP A 147 47.05 -29.96 46.22
CA ASP A 147 48.22 -30.80 45.93
C ASP A 147 48.04 -31.61 44.64
N HIS A 148 46.85 -32.18 44.40
CA HIS A 148 46.56 -32.85 43.14
C HIS A 148 46.59 -31.89 41.94
N LEU A 149 46.06 -30.67 42.08
CA LEU A 149 46.14 -29.63 41.04
C LEU A 149 47.58 -29.17 40.81
N MET A 150 48.37 -28.96 41.86
CA MET A 150 49.78 -28.54 41.77
C MET A 150 50.69 -29.64 41.21
N THR A 151 50.39 -30.91 41.44
CA THR A 151 51.10 -32.05 40.83
C THR A 151 50.61 -32.41 39.43
N SER A 152 49.35 -32.09 39.06
CA SER A 152 48.84 -32.31 37.71
C SER A 152 49.06 -31.16 36.74
N LYS A 153 49.15 -29.92 37.23
CA LYS A 153 49.38 -28.73 36.40
C LYS A 153 50.61 -28.87 35.47
N PRO A 154 51.79 -29.32 35.91
CA PRO A 154 52.95 -29.44 35.02
C PRO A 154 52.70 -30.41 33.85
N TRP A 155 52.16 -31.60 34.12
CA TRP A 155 51.89 -32.56 33.03
C TRP A 155 50.68 -32.15 32.18
N MET A 156 49.72 -31.38 32.70
CA MET A 156 48.67 -30.77 31.89
C MET A 156 49.21 -29.66 30.97
N GLU A 157 50.22 -28.90 31.41
CA GLU A 157 50.93 -27.92 30.59
C GLU A 157 51.74 -28.63 29.49
N ASP A 158 52.52 -29.67 29.83
CA ASP A 158 53.25 -30.51 28.85
C ASP A 158 52.30 -31.18 27.84
N LEU A 159 51.18 -31.77 28.31
CA LEU A 159 50.17 -32.37 27.45
C LEU A 159 49.49 -31.32 26.57
N GLY A 160 49.28 -30.10 27.08
CA GLY A 160 48.77 -28.96 26.32
C GLY A 160 49.71 -28.54 25.19
N VAL A 161 51.02 -28.56 25.42
CA VAL A 161 52.04 -28.35 24.38
C VAL A 161 52.00 -29.46 23.34
N LEU A 162 51.94 -30.74 23.76
CA LEU A 162 51.86 -31.88 22.84
C LEU A 162 50.57 -31.86 22.01
N ILE A 163 49.42 -31.55 22.61
CA ILE A 163 48.14 -31.39 21.89
C ILE A 163 48.21 -30.22 20.90
N SER A 164 48.91 -29.14 21.24
CA SER A 164 49.11 -28.01 20.32
C SER A 164 50.00 -28.39 19.13
N GLN A 165 51.08 -29.14 19.36
CA GLN A 165 51.93 -29.69 18.30
C GLN A 165 51.19 -30.69 17.40
N ILE A 166 50.34 -31.55 17.98
CA ILE A 166 49.49 -32.47 17.20
C ILE A 166 48.54 -31.67 16.31
N LYS A 167 47.83 -30.67 16.84
CA LYS A 167 46.94 -29.78 16.07
C LYS A 167 47.69 -29.02 14.97
N GLU A 168 48.93 -28.60 15.22
CA GLU A 168 49.77 -27.95 14.21
C GLU A 168 50.14 -28.92 13.08
N VAL A 169 50.54 -30.15 13.40
CA VAL A 169 50.84 -31.20 12.40
C VAL A 169 49.58 -31.60 11.62
N GLU A 170 48.42 -31.69 12.28
CA GLU A 170 47.13 -31.95 11.63
C GLU A 170 46.77 -30.85 10.62
N ARG A 171 46.99 -29.57 10.96
CA ARG A 171 46.77 -28.44 10.03
C ARG A 171 47.71 -28.47 8.83
N HIS A 172 49.00 -28.75 9.04
CA HIS A 172 49.97 -28.93 7.94
C HIS A 172 49.59 -30.12 7.04
N LEU A 173 49.18 -31.24 7.63
CA LEU A 173 48.75 -32.44 6.90
C LEU A 173 47.45 -32.23 6.13
N ALA A 174 46.51 -31.44 6.66
CA ALA A 174 45.30 -31.03 5.94
C ALA A 174 45.63 -30.11 4.75
N TYR A 175 46.53 -29.15 4.93
CA TYR A 175 46.99 -28.24 3.86
C TYR A 175 47.67 -29.02 2.72
N LEU A 176 48.57 -29.96 3.04
CA LEU A 176 49.25 -30.80 2.05
C LEU A 176 48.30 -31.76 1.32
N LYS A 177 47.26 -32.28 2.00
CA LYS A 177 46.20 -33.08 1.35
C LYS A 177 45.45 -32.28 0.29
N TRP A 178 45.10 -31.03 0.57
CA TRP A 178 44.44 -30.18 -0.43
C TRP A 178 45.33 -29.92 -1.65
N ILE A 179 46.62 -29.60 -1.45
CA ILE A 179 47.58 -29.45 -2.56
C ILE A 179 47.65 -30.73 -3.39
N SER A 180 47.86 -31.89 -2.75
CA SER A 180 47.93 -33.19 -3.43
C SER A 180 46.66 -33.51 -4.23
N GLN A 181 45.48 -33.11 -3.75
CA GLN A 181 44.21 -33.31 -4.47
C GLN A 181 44.08 -32.37 -5.68
N ILE A 182 44.55 -31.13 -5.59
CA ILE A 182 44.54 -30.16 -6.70
C ILE A 182 45.55 -30.59 -7.78
N GLU A 183 46.72 -31.07 -7.37
CA GLU A 183 47.74 -31.64 -8.26
C GLU A 183 47.22 -32.91 -8.95
N GLU A 184 46.58 -33.83 -8.22
CA GLU A 184 45.94 -35.03 -8.80
C GLU A 184 44.84 -34.66 -9.82
N LEU A 185 43.99 -33.68 -9.51
CA LEU A 185 42.98 -33.20 -10.48
C LEU A 185 43.63 -32.54 -11.71
N SER A 186 44.74 -31.83 -11.53
CA SER A 186 45.51 -31.20 -12.62
C SER A 186 46.16 -32.24 -13.54
N ASP A 187 46.82 -33.26 -12.98
CA ASP A 187 47.43 -34.35 -13.74
C ASP A 187 46.38 -35.19 -14.49
N ASN A 188 45.22 -35.43 -13.88
CA ASN A 188 44.09 -36.06 -14.56
C ASN A 188 43.60 -35.24 -15.76
N ILE A 189 43.41 -33.91 -15.64
CA ILE A 189 43.05 -33.04 -16.77
C ILE A 189 44.10 -33.14 -17.88
N GLN A 190 45.39 -33.12 -17.54
CA GLN A 190 46.48 -33.27 -18.51
C GLN A 190 46.43 -34.63 -19.23
N GLN A 191 46.23 -35.73 -18.50
CA GLN A 191 46.14 -37.08 -19.06
C GLN A 191 44.93 -37.26 -19.97
N TYR A 192 43.77 -36.70 -19.60
CA TYR A 192 42.58 -36.70 -20.44
C TYR A 192 42.79 -35.87 -21.72
N LEU A 193 43.46 -34.71 -21.63
CA LEU A 193 43.82 -33.91 -22.82
C LEU A 193 44.82 -34.63 -23.73
N MET A 194 45.84 -35.31 -23.19
CA MET A 194 46.81 -36.11 -23.96
C MET A 194 46.17 -37.32 -24.66
N THR A 195 45.08 -37.87 -24.10
CA THR A 195 44.28 -38.94 -24.73
C THR A 195 43.11 -38.41 -25.58
N ASN A 196 43.02 -37.08 -25.75
CA ASN A 196 41.94 -36.35 -26.41
C ASN A 196 40.52 -36.61 -25.84
N ASN A 197 40.42 -37.08 -24.60
CA ASN A 197 39.15 -37.28 -23.89
C ASN A 197 38.66 -35.97 -23.23
N VAL A 198 38.26 -35.01 -24.07
CA VAL A 198 37.82 -33.67 -23.65
C VAL A 198 36.60 -33.66 -22.70
N PRO A 199 35.55 -34.50 -22.85
CA PRO A 199 34.42 -34.46 -21.91
C PRO A 199 34.80 -34.85 -20.48
N GLU A 200 35.77 -35.73 -20.29
CA GLU A 200 36.27 -36.13 -18.97
C GLU A 200 37.20 -35.06 -18.39
N ALA A 201 38.04 -34.42 -19.22
CA ALA A 201 38.83 -33.25 -18.82
C ALA A 201 37.93 -32.09 -18.33
N ALA A 202 36.86 -31.77 -19.06
CA ALA A 202 35.88 -30.74 -18.67
C ALA A 202 35.12 -31.10 -17.38
N THR A 203 34.82 -32.39 -17.16
CA THR A 203 34.21 -32.86 -15.91
C THR A 203 35.17 -32.72 -14.72
N THR A 204 36.44 -33.06 -14.92
CA THR A 204 37.48 -32.96 -13.89
C THR A 204 37.72 -31.50 -13.51
N LEU A 205 37.75 -30.58 -14.48
CA LEU A 205 37.83 -29.13 -14.21
C LEU A 205 36.60 -28.61 -13.45
N ALA A 206 35.38 -29.09 -13.75
CA ALA A 206 34.20 -28.73 -12.95
C ALA A 206 34.36 -29.15 -11.47
N THR A 207 34.88 -30.36 -11.21
CA THR A 207 35.18 -30.77 -9.81
C THR A 207 36.31 -29.96 -9.17
N MET A 208 37.28 -29.45 -9.93
CA MET A 208 38.30 -28.53 -9.41
C MET A 208 37.72 -27.14 -9.10
N ALA A 209 36.77 -26.65 -9.89
CA ALA A 209 36.02 -25.43 -9.59
C ALA A 209 35.14 -25.58 -8.33
N GLU A 210 34.52 -26.74 -8.12
CA GLU A 210 33.85 -27.05 -6.85
C GLU A 210 34.82 -27.03 -5.65
N VAL A 211 36.06 -27.51 -5.80
CA VAL A 211 37.08 -27.47 -4.74
C VAL A 211 37.49 -26.03 -4.44
N ASP A 212 37.66 -25.18 -5.46
CA ASP A 212 37.90 -23.74 -5.28
C ASP A 212 36.76 -23.07 -4.51
N ILE A 213 35.50 -23.35 -4.86
CA ILE A 213 34.30 -22.85 -4.14
C ILE A 213 34.30 -23.32 -2.68
N LYS A 214 34.49 -24.62 -2.43
CA LYS A 214 34.51 -25.21 -1.07
C LYS A 214 35.65 -24.68 -0.20
N LEU A 215 36.70 -24.12 -0.80
CA LEU A 215 37.83 -23.54 -0.08
C LEU A 215 37.69 -22.04 0.21
N GLN A 216 36.73 -21.30 -0.39
CA GLN A 216 36.65 -19.83 -0.26
C GLN A 216 36.57 -19.32 1.19
N GLU A 217 35.99 -20.10 2.10
CA GLU A 217 35.89 -19.77 3.54
C GLU A 217 37.23 -19.92 4.30
N SER A 218 38.27 -20.46 3.66
CA SER A 218 39.57 -20.73 4.28
C SER A 218 40.44 -19.48 4.42
N SER A 219 41.03 -19.30 5.60
CA SER A 219 42.04 -18.26 5.83
C SER A 219 43.37 -18.50 5.09
N CYS A 220 43.52 -19.62 4.37
CA CYS A 220 44.74 -20.00 3.64
C CYS A 220 44.84 -19.31 2.27
N SER A 221 45.13 -18.01 2.26
CA SER A 221 45.25 -17.16 1.05
C SER A 221 46.16 -17.74 -0.05
N HIS A 222 47.28 -18.38 0.30
CA HIS A 222 48.16 -19.03 -0.68
C HIS A 222 47.55 -20.27 -1.33
N LEU A 223 46.76 -21.06 -0.58
CA LEU A 223 46.03 -22.21 -1.13
C LEU A 223 44.92 -21.73 -2.08
N LEU A 224 44.14 -20.73 -1.65
CA LEU A 224 43.13 -20.07 -2.50
C LEU A 224 43.71 -19.55 -3.81
N SER A 225 44.83 -18.82 -3.73
CA SER A 225 45.53 -18.30 -4.92
C SER A 225 46.03 -19.43 -5.83
N PHE A 226 46.50 -20.54 -5.27
CA PHE A 226 46.92 -21.72 -6.02
C PHE A 226 45.72 -22.39 -6.73
N VAL A 227 44.62 -22.68 -6.03
CA VAL A 227 43.45 -23.34 -6.64
C VAL A 227 42.88 -22.47 -7.76
N ARG A 228 42.64 -21.18 -7.50
CA ARG A 228 42.09 -20.25 -8.50
C ARG A 228 43.00 -20.10 -9.71
N SER A 229 44.33 -20.10 -9.53
CA SER A 229 45.29 -20.06 -10.64
C SER A 229 45.29 -21.35 -11.47
N THR A 230 45.20 -22.53 -10.84
CA THR A 230 45.16 -23.82 -11.53
C THR A 230 43.83 -24.00 -12.28
N VAL A 231 42.70 -23.59 -11.69
CA VAL A 231 41.40 -23.49 -12.37
C VAL A 231 41.48 -22.51 -13.55
N GLN A 232 42.08 -21.33 -13.39
CA GLN A 232 42.25 -20.36 -14.48
C GLN A 232 43.10 -20.89 -15.64
N PHE A 233 44.18 -21.61 -15.34
CA PHE A 233 45.07 -22.21 -16.33
C PHE A 233 44.33 -23.26 -17.18
N TRP A 234 43.70 -24.25 -16.54
CA TRP A 234 42.99 -25.31 -17.25
C TRP A 234 41.71 -24.82 -17.94
N HIS A 235 40.96 -23.90 -17.31
CA HIS A 235 39.78 -23.30 -17.91
C HIS A 235 40.12 -22.56 -19.19
N LYS A 236 41.22 -21.80 -19.23
CA LYS A 236 41.66 -21.15 -20.46
C LYS A 236 41.94 -22.17 -21.57
N ILE A 237 42.72 -23.22 -21.29
CA ILE A 237 43.09 -24.24 -22.29
C ILE A 237 41.84 -24.96 -22.84
N LEU A 238 40.93 -25.37 -21.97
CA LEU A 238 39.70 -26.06 -22.35
C LEU A 238 38.71 -25.13 -23.07
N LYS A 239 38.53 -23.89 -22.60
CA LYS A 239 37.65 -22.89 -23.22
C LYS A 239 38.17 -22.46 -24.59
N ASP A 240 39.47 -22.21 -24.75
CA ASP A 240 40.07 -21.82 -26.04
C ASP A 240 39.89 -22.94 -27.08
N LYS A 241 40.14 -24.21 -26.71
CA LYS A 241 39.90 -25.36 -27.60
C LYS A 241 38.42 -25.55 -27.93
N LEU A 242 37.57 -25.71 -26.92
CA LEU A 242 36.14 -26.00 -27.13
C LEU A 242 35.40 -24.86 -27.85
N SER A 243 35.80 -23.61 -27.64
CA SER A 243 35.22 -22.48 -28.39
C SER A 243 35.60 -22.53 -29.87
N SER A 244 36.83 -22.94 -30.20
CA SER A 244 37.26 -23.13 -31.59
C SER A 244 36.49 -24.26 -32.27
N ASP A 245 36.44 -25.44 -31.65
CA ASP A 245 35.74 -26.62 -32.17
C ASP A 245 34.22 -26.35 -32.34
N PHE A 246 33.65 -25.53 -31.45
CA PHE A 246 32.24 -25.11 -31.48
C PHE A 246 31.96 -23.99 -32.49
N GLU A 247 32.83 -22.98 -32.65
CA GLU A 247 32.72 -21.99 -33.73
C GLU A 247 32.82 -22.66 -35.11
N GLU A 248 33.71 -23.64 -35.30
CA GLU A 248 33.75 -24.43 -36.54
C GLU A 248 32.45 -25.22 -36.78
N THR A 249 31.90 -25.85 -35.74
CA THR A 249 30.62 -26.56 -35.84
C THR A 249 29.44 -25.61 -36.14
N LEU A 250 29.43 -24.41 -35.56
CA LEU A 250 28.45 -23.36 -35.85
C LEU A 250 28.54 -22.87 -37.31
N ASN A 251 29.75 -22.73 -37.86
CA ASN A 251 29.95 -22.38 -39.26
C ASN A 251 29.41 -23.46 -40.22
N HIS A 252 29.60 -24.74 -39.88
CA HIS A 252 29.01 -25.87 -40.62
C HIS A 252 27.47 -25.94 -40.53
N LEU A 253 26.88 -25.41 -39.44
CA LEU A 253 25.43 -25.20 -39.30
C LEU A 253 24.94 -23.87 -39.91
N HIS A 254 25.83 -23.09 -40.55
CA HIS A 254 25.58 -21.76 -41.11
C HIS A 254 25.02 -20.74 -40.09
N TRP A 255 25.29 -20.93 -38.81
CA TRP A 255 24.88 -20.01 -37.76
C TRP A 255 25.61 -18.65 -37.90
N PRO A 256 24.95 -17.48 -37.66
CA PRO A 256 23.60 -17.28 -37.16
C PRO A 256 22.56 -17.01 -38.27
N PHE A 257 22.68 -17.63 -39.44
CA PHE A 257 21.75 -17.43 -40.56
C PHE A 257 20.58 -18.42 -40.53
N VAL A 258 19.85 -18.44 -39.41
CA VAL A 258 18.64 -19.25 -39.23
C VAL A 258 17.48 -18.58 -39.98
N GLY A 259 17.18 -19.08 -41.18
CA GLY A 259 16.08 -18.58 -41.99
C GLY A 259 15.51 -19.62 -42.96
N PRO A 260 14.30 -19.40 -43.52
CA PRO A 260 13.75 -20.25 -44.57
C PRO A 260 14.68 -20.26 -45.80
N THR A 261 14.70 -21.38 -46.53
CA THR A 261 15.61 -21.66 -47.66
C THR A 261 15.35 -20.83 -48.93
N GLN A 262 14.67 -19.69 -48.82
CA GLN A 262 14.25 -18.82 -49.93
C GLN A 262 14.97 -17.46 -49.97
N SER A 263 15.72 -17.08 -48.92
CA SER A 263 16.45 -15.80 -48.86
C SER A 263 17.99 -15.93 -49.00
N GLN A 264 18.47 -17.09 -49.46
CA GLN A 264 19.84 -17.26 -49.95
C GLN A 264 19.87 -16.95 -51.47
N PRO A 265 20.66 -15.98 -51.96
CA PRO A 265 21.00 -15.94 -53.38
C PRO A 265 21.88 -17.16 -53.70
N PHE A 266 21.60 -17.82 -54.82
CA PHE A 266 22.10 -19.15 -55.22
C PHE A 266 21.50 -20.32 -54.43
N GLY A 267 20.75 -21.17 -55.14
CA GLY A 267 19.99 -22.28 -54.56
C GLY A 267 20.84 -23.51 -54.23
N LEU A 268 21.51 -23.48 -53.07
CA LEU A 268 22.16 -24.64 -52.46
C LEU A 268 21.59 -24.89 -51.06
N ALA A 269 20.48 -25.62 -51.00
CA ALA A 269 19.79 -25.98 -49.76
C ALA A 269 19.38 -27.46 -49.74
N THR A 270 20.28 -28.36 -50.12
CA THR A 270 20.27 -29.73 -49.61
C THR A 270 20.82 -29.72 -48.19
N PRO A 271 20.24 -30.47 -47.23
CA PRO A 271 20.91 -30.75 -45.96
C PRO A 271 22.29 -31.37 -46.23
N PRO A 272 23.35 -31.01 -45.48
CA PRO A 272 24.63 -31.69 -45.63
C PRO A 272 24.44 -33.19 -45.33
N ALA A 273 25.11 -34.07 -46.08
CA ALA A 273 24.92 -35.52 -45.97
C ALA A 273 25.17 -36.06 -44.54
N ASN A 274 26.00 -35.36 -43.77
CA ASN A 274 26.39 -35.67 -42.40
C ASN A 274 25.63 -34.82 -41.36
N ALA A 275 24.50 -34.19 -41.69
CA ALA A 275 23.76 -33.27 -40.81
C ALA A 275 23.52 -33.80 -39.40
N GLN A 276 23.15 -35.09 -39.28
CA GLN A 276 22.91 -35.73 -37.98
C GLN A 276 24.20 -35.85 -37.14
N GLU A 277 25.35 -36.08 -37.78
CA GLU A 277 26.65 -36.13 -37.11
C GLU A 277 27.07 -34.74 -36.64
N ILE A 278 26.87 -33.71 -37.48
CA ILE A 278 27.14 -32.31 -37.13
C ILE A 278 26.28 -31.85 -35.94
N TYR A 279 24.98 -32.20 -35.91
CA TYR A 279 24.12 -31.93 -34.75
C TYR A 279 24.52 -32.73 -33.51
N THR A 280 24.98 -33.98 -33.66
CA THR A 280 25.49 -34.77 -32.53
C THR A 280 26.78 -34.15 -31.95
N ASN A 281 27.69 -33.71 -32.82
CA ASN A 281 28.91 -32.99 -32.41
C ASN A 281 28.57 -31.67 -31.70
N PHE A 282 27.61 -30.91 -32.26
CA PHE A 282 27.08 -29.69 -31.66
C PHE A 282 26.53 -29.94 -30.24
N GLU A 283 25.69 -30.95 -30.05
CA GLU A 283 25.15 -31.31 -28.72
C GLU A 283 26.28 -31.68 -27.74
N THR A 284 27.29 -32.44 -28.18
CA THR A 284 28.42 -32.82 -27.31
C THR A 284 29.28 -31.63 -26.92
N LEU A 285 29.61 -30.73 -27.86
CA LEU A 285 30.40 -29.53 -27.59
C LEU A 285 29.64 -28.52 -26.73
N PHE A 286 28.35 -28.33 -26.99
CA PHE A 286 27.46 -27.52 -26.14
C PHE A 286 27.44 -28.06 -24.70
N SER A 287 27.29 -29.38 -24.53
CA SER A 287 27.31 -30.04 -23.22
C SER A 287 28.66 -29.93 -22.51
N GLN A 288 29.78 -29.94 -23.26
CA GLN A 288 31.13 -29.79 -22.70
C GLN A 288 31.43 -28.35 -22.28
N LEU A 289 31.03 -27.37 -23.10
CA LEU A 289 31.10 -25.94 -22.75
C LEU A 289 30.21 -25.59 -21.55
N LEU A 290 29.06 -26.25 -21.40
CA LEU A 290 28.16 -26.06 -20.26
C LEU A 290 28.77 -26.60 -18.94
N LYS A 291 29.59 -27.66 -18.97
CA LYS A 291 30.38 -28.11 -17.81
C LYS A 291 31.43 -27.08 -17.36
N LEU A 292 31.88 -26.20 -18.26
CA LEU A 292 32.80 -25.11 -17.94
C LEU A 292 32.10 -23.85 -17.39
N GLN A 293 30.77 -23.86 -17.22
CA GLN A 293 30.04 -22.69 -16.71
C GLN A 293 30.54 -22.25 -15.34
N THR A 294 30.64 -23.17 -14.37
CA THR A 294 31.08 -22.88 -13.00
C THR A 294 32.49 -22.28 -12.94
N SER A 295 33.43 -22.77 -13.77
CA SER A 295 34.76 -22.18 -13.86
C SER A 295 34.77 -20.83 -14.60
N ASP A 296 33.88 -20.60 -15.56
CA ASP A 296 33.77 -19.28 -16.22
C ASP A 296 33.19 -18.22 -15.28
N GLU A 297 32.24 -18.58 -14.42
CA GLU A 297 31.63 -17.69 -13.43
C GLU A 297 32.62 -17.27 -12.31
N LEU A 298 33.52 -18.17 -11.91
CA LEU A 298 34.60 -17.88 -10.94
C LEU A 298 35.71 -16.97 -11.51
N LEU A 299 35.79 -16.81 -12.82
CA LEU A 299 36.90 -16.16 -13.52
C LEU A 299 36.47 -14.90 -14.31
N THR A 300 35.23 -14.82 -14.76
CA THR A 300 34.72 -13.69 -15.54
C THR A 300 33.81 -12.81 -14.69
N LYS A 301 34.20 -11.53 -14.54
CA LYS A 301 33.27 -10.52 -14.03
C LYS A 301 32.22 -10.24 -15.11
N PRO A 302 30.91 -10.26 -14.80
CA PRO A 302 29.89 -9.92 -15.78
C PRO A 302 30.07 -8.47 -16.25
N LYS A 303 29.81 -8.22 -17.54
CA LYS A 303 29.80 -6.85 -18.08
C LYS A 303 28.58 -6.12 -17.56
N GLN A 304 28.80 -5.25 -16.59
CA GLN A 304 27.76 -4.38 -16.02
C GLN A 304 27.66 -3.09 -16.84
N LEU A 305 26.43 -2.59 -16.96
CA LEU A 305 26.18 -1.21 -17.39
C LEU A 305 26.61 -0.24 -16.26
N PRO A 306 26.84 1.06 -16.56
CA PRO A 306 27.21 2.05 -15.55
C PRO A 306 26.24 2.05 -14.36
N GLU A 307 26.78 2.15 -13.14
CA GLU A 307 26.06 1.95 -11.86
C GLU A 307 24.78 2.79 -11.70
N LYS A 308 24.66 3.93 -12.40
CA LYS A 308 23.44 4.75 -12.44
C LYS A 308 22.21 4.05 -13.05
N TYR A 309 22.39 2.94 -13.76
CA TYR A 309 21.30 2.14 -14.32
C TYR A 309 20.99 0.95 -13.41
N ILE A 310 19.95 1.10 -12.57
CA ILE A 310 19.47 0.03 -11.70
C ILE A 310 18.78 -1.04 -12.55
N LEU A 311 19.40 -2.22 -12.66
CA LEU A 311 18.90 -3.38 -13.41
C LEU A 311 18.59 -4.53 -12.45
N PRO A 312 17.63 -5.42 -12.77
CA PRO A 312 17.38 -6.62 -11.98
C PRO A 312 18.63 -7.51 -11.93
N PRO A 313 18.99 -8.05 -10.74
CA PRO A 313 20.09 -9.01 -10.64
C PRO A 313 19.77 -10.22 -11.50
N SER A 314 20.65 -10.55 -12.44
CA SER A 314 20.49 -11.70 -13.32
C SER A 314 21.84 -12.41 -13.51
N PRO A 315 21.86 -13.75 -13.59
CA PRO A 315 23.10 -14.51 -13.75
C PRO A 315 23.79 -14.15 -15.07
N PRO A 316 25.10 -14.43 -15.23
CA PRO A 316 25.73 -14.31 -16.55
C PRO A 316 25.01 -15.17 -17.60
N ILE A 317 25.22 -14.85 -18.88
CA ILE A 317 24.72 -15.68 -19.98
C ILE A 317 25.58 -16.96 -20.03
N ILE A 318 24.97 -18.14 -20.20
CA ILE A 318 25.72 -19.39 -20.26
C ILE A 318 26.77 -19.39 -21.37
N LEU A 319 27.95 -19.95 -21.10
CA LEU A 319 29.11 -19.93 -21.99
C LEU A 319 28.82 -20.42 -23.43
N PRO A 320 28.10 -21.53 -23.68
CA PRO A 320 27.74 -21.93 -25.04
C PRO A 320 26.94 -20.84 -25.78
N MET A 321 26.00 -20.20 -25.07
CA MET A 321 25.15 -19.15 -25.62
C MET A 321 25.96 -17.87 -25.90
N GLN A 322 26.92 -17.50 -25.03
CA GLN A 322 27.84 -16.37 -25.29
C GLN A 322 28.55 -16.51 -26.64
N ILE A 323 29.04 -17.72 -26.96
CA ILE A 323 29.74 -18.00 -28.22
C ILE A 323 28.76 -17.92 -29.40
N MET A 324 27.56 -18.53 -29.27
CA MET A 324 26.49 -18.42 -30.28
C MET A 324 26.06 -16.97 -30.54
N LEU A 325 26.08 -16.11 -29.53
CA LEU A 325 25.73 -14.69 -29.65
C LEU A 325 26.86 -13.86 -30.28
N ALA A 326 28.13 -14.27 -30.19
CA ALA A 326 29.27 -13.46 -30.61
C ALA A 326 29.20 -12.96 -32.07
N PRO A 327 28.76 -13.75 -33.08
CA PRO A 327 28.54 -13.25 -34.44
C PRO A 327 27.46 -12.15 -34.53
N LEU A 328 26.38 -12.26 -33.76
CA LEU A 328 25.31 -11.24 -33.71
C LEU A 328 25.78 -9.97 -32.98
N GLN A 329 26.52 -10.12 -31.88
CA GLN A 329 27.16 -8.99 -31.18
C GLN A 329 28.15 -8.25 -32.09
N LYS A 330 29.01 -8.98 -32.81
CA LYS A 330 29.94 -8.44 -33.83
C LYS A 330 29.17 -7.65 -34.90
N ARG A 331 28.06 -8.21 -35.42
CA ARG A 331 27.21 -7.57 -36.44
C ARG A 331 26.48 -6.33 -35.91
N PHE A 332 25.89 -6.39 -34.72
CA PHE A 332 25.22 -5.25 -34.09
C PHE A 332 26.18 -4.08 -33.92
N LYS A 333 27.35 -4.34 -33.33
CA LYS A 333 28.37 -3.29 -33.10
C LYS A 333 28.96 -2.76 -34.42
N TYR A 334 29.13 -3.60 -35.44
CA TYR A 334 29.56 -3.16 -36.77
C TYR A 334 28.62 -2.16 -37.43
N HIS A 335 27.29 -2.31 -37.27
CA HIS A 335 26.29 -1.44 -37.91
C HIS A 335 25.89 -0.23 -37.06
N PHE A 336 25.67 -0.43 -35.75
CA PHE A 336 25.00 0.54 -34.88
C PHE A 336 25.97 1.26 -33.91
N THR A 337 27.29 1.12 -34.09
CA THR A 337 28.29 1.90 -33.35
C THR A 337 29.35 2.50 -34.29
N GLY A 338 30.01 3.57 -33.84
CA GLY A 338 31.00 4.29 -34.64
C GLY A 338 30.39 4.99 -35.87
N ASN A 339 31.23 5.27 -36.86
CA ASN A 339 30.92 6.23 -37.94
C ASN A 339 30.21 5.58 -39.15
N ARG A 340 29.26 4.66 -38.93
CA ARG A 340 28.47 4.05 -40.01
C ARG A 340 27.22 4.88 -40.34
N GLN A 341 26.84 4.86 -41.61
CA GLN A 341 25.53 5.36 -42.08
C GLN A 341 24.34 4.61 -41.48
N THR A 342 24.55 3.45 -40.84
CA THR A 342 23.53 2.69 -40.10
C THR A 342 23.45 3.07 -38.61
N ASN A 343 24.38 3.88 -38.10
CA ASN A 343 24.34 4.42 -36.74
C ASN A 343 23.75 5.85 -36.79
N VAL A 344 22.42 5.95 -36.71
CA VAL A 344 21.68 7.22 -36.87
C VAL A 344 20.76 7.43 -35.67
N LEU A 345 21.01 8.47 -34.87
CA LEU A 345 20.27 8.77 -33.63
C LEU A 345 18.77 9.03 -33.87
N SER A 346 18.38 9.50 -35.05
CA SER A 346 16.98 9.71 -35.45
C SER A 346 16.29 8.46 -36.02
N LYS A 347 16.96 7.30 -36.03
CA LYS A 347 16.44 6.02 -36.55
C LYS A 347 16.65 4.85 -35.58
N PRO A 348 16.24 4.96 -34.29
CA PRO A 348 16.40 3.88 -33.31
C PRO A 348 15.64 2.60 -33.70
N GLU A 349 14.54 2.72 -34.46
CA GLU A 349 13.77 1.57 -34.94
C GLU A 349 14.61 0.56 -35.73
N TRP A 350 15.72 0.99 -36.34
CA TRP A 350 16.62 0.12 -37.10
C TRP A 350 17.31 -0.93 -36.24
N TYR A 351 17.79 -0.58 -35.04
CA TYR A 351 18.45 -1.55 -34.17
C TYR A 351 17.45 -2.33 -33.31
N LEU A 352 16.33 -1.71 -32.93
CA LEU A 352 15.24 -2.35 -32.19
C LEU A 352 14.58 -3.46 -33.03
N THR A 353 14.14 -3.14 -34.25
CA THR A 353 13.54 -4.11 -35.19
C THR A 353 14.53 -5.22 -35.58
N GLN A 354 15.82 -4.87 -35.75
CA GLN A 354 16.86 -5.86 -36.07
C GLN A 354 17.05 -6.89 -34.95
N VAL A 355 16.87 -6.50 -33.68
CA VAL A 355 16.91 -7.42 -32.54
C VAL A 355 15.62 -8.24 -32.42
N LEU A 356 14.43 -7.65 -32.57
CA LEU A 356 13.16 -8.39 -32.60
C LEU A 356 13.18 -9.49 -33.69
N MET A 357 13.62 -9.13 -34.90
CA MET A 357 13.79 -10.10 -36.00
C MET A 357 14.81 -11.21 -35.66
N TRP A 358 15.88 -10.91 -34.91
CA TRP A 358 16.79 -11.97 -34.44
C TRP A 358 16.13 -12.86 -33.38
N ILE A 359 15.39 -12.31 -32.43
CA ILE A 359 14.66 -13.10 -31.42
C ILE A 359 13.65 -14.03 -32.11
N GLY A 360 12.83 -13.48 -33.01
CA GLY A 360 11.84 -14.25 -33.77
C GLY A 360 12.45 -15.35 -34.65
N ASN A 361 13.46 -15.03 -35.46
CA ASN A 361 14.05 -15.99 -36.41
C ASN A 361 14.78 -17.15 -35.72
N HIS A 362 15.43 -16.91 -34.58
CA HIS A 362 16.17 -17.95 -33.86
C HIS A 362 15.30 -18.76 -32.88
N ALA A 363 14.14 -18.25 -32.46
CA ALA A 363 13.28 -18.88 -31.45
C ALA A 363 13.06 -20.39 -31.68
N LYS A 364 12.69 -20.79 -32.91
CA LYS A 364 12.47 -22.20 -33.23
C LYS A 364 13.73 -23.06 -33.11
N PHE A 365 14.91 -22.55 -33.45
CA PHE A 365 16.17 -23.31 -33.26
C PHE A 365 16.50 -23.47 -31.77
N LEU A 366 16.25 -22.44 -30.98
CA LEU A 366 16.45 -22.49 -29.52
C LEU A 366 15.50 -23.50 -28.87
N GLU A 367 14.23 -23.52 -29.29
CA GLU A 367 13.20 -24.48 -28.86
C GLU A 367 13.49 -25.92 -29.34
N ASP A 368 13.79 -26.14 -30.63
CA ASP A 368 13.99 -27.47 -31.23
C ASP A 368 15.37 -28.11 -30.94
N LYS A 369 16.38 -27.34 -30.52
CA LYS A 369 17.78 -27.79 -30.40
C LYS A 369 18.49 -27.43 -29.10
N ILE A 370 18.26 -26.25 -28.54
CA ILE A 370 19.01 -25.80 -27.35
C ILE A 370 18.31 -26.19 -26.06
N GLN A 371 16.99 -26.02 -25.97
CA GLN A 371 16.23 -26.37 -24.77
C GLN A 371 16.41 -27.87 -24.39
N PRO A 372 16.29 -28.84 -25.33
CA PRO A 372 16.48 -30.26 -24.98
C PRO A 372 17.90 -30.59 -24.48
N ALA A 373 18.91 -29.81 -24.88
CA ALA A 373 20.28 -29.97 -24.41
C ALA A 373 20.47 -29.42 -22.98
N LEU A 374 19.81 -28.30 -22.65
CA LEU A 374 19.76 -27.74 -21.29
C LEU A 374 18.98 -28.66 -20.34
N ASP A 375 17.80 -29.12 -20.77
CA ASP A 375 16.94 -30.03 -20.00
C ASP A 375 17.68 -31.34 -19.66
N LYS A 376 18.38 -31.91 -20.64
CA LYS A 376 19.25 -33.11 -20.49
C LYS A 376 20.46 -32.88 -19.58
N ALA A 377 20.93 -31.64 -19.48
CA ALA A 377 21.99 -31.23 -18.54
C ALA A 377 21.46 -30.88 -17.13
N GLY A 378 20.13 -30.87 -16.92
CA GLY A 378 19.51 -30.49 -15.66
C GLY A 378 19.52 -28.98 -15.38
N VAL A 379 19.81 -28.14 -16.39
CA VAL A 379 19.94 -26.69 -16.24
C VAL A 379 18.58 -26.02 -16.43
N SER A 380 18.01 -25.46 -15.37
CA SER A 380 16.67 -24.84 -15.35
C SER A 380 16.65 -23.44 -15.96
N VAL A 381 17.14 -23.30 -17.20
CA VAL A 381 17.21 -22.04 -17.95
C VAL A 381 16.42 -22.17 -19.26
N ASN A 382 15.65 -21.15 -19.60
CA ASN A 382 14.94 -21.08 -20.87
C ASN A 382 15.83 -20.45 -21.95
N ALA A 383 16.21 -21.24 -22.96
CA ALA A 383 17.15 -20.85 -24.01
C ALA A 383 16.70 -19.60 -24.80
N LYS A 384 15.39 -19.46 -25.05
CA LYS A 384 14.79 -18.34 -25.78
C LYS A 384 14.82 -17.05 -24.98
N LEU A 385 14.43 -17.10 -23.71
CA LEU A 385 14.49 -15.94 -22.81
C LEU A 385 15.92 -15.49 -22.58
N GLU A 386 16.87 -16.43 -22.44
CA GLU A 386 18.28 -16.09 -22.24
C GLU A 386 18.91 -15.45 -23.49
N PHE A 387 18.69 -16.02 -24.67
CA PHE A 387 19.13 -15.44 -25.94
C PHE A 387 18.52 -14.04 -26.15
N SER A 388 17.22 -13.89 -25.84
CA SER A 388 16.53 -12.59 -25.90
C SER A 388 17.16 -11.58 -24.95
N ARG A 389 17.41 -11.97 -23.68
CA ARG A 389 18.06 -11.14 -22.65
C ARG A 389 19.42 -10.63 -23.11
N ALA A 390 20.23 -11.48 -23.74
CA ALA A 390 21.53 -11.06 -24.26
C ALA A 390 21.46 -10.05 -25.42
N LEU A 391 20.45 -10.17 -26.30
CA LEU A 391 20.23 -9.20 -27.37
C LEU A 391 19.62 -7.89 -26.85
N VAL A 392 18.75 -7.96 -25.82
CA VAL A 392 18.26 -6.78 -25.09
C VAL A 392 19.43 -6.04 -24.44
N ILE A 393 20.40 -6.73 -23.83
CA ILE A 393 21.59 -6.08 -23.25
C ILE A 393 22.38 -5.25 -24.29
N LEU A 394 22.42 -5.65 -25.56
CA LEU A 394 23.02 -4.82 -26.63
C LEU A 394 22.23 -3.53 -26.89
N ILE A 395 20.89 -3.57 -26.77
CA ILE A 395 20.04 -2.39 -26.81
C ILE A 395 20.29 -1.51 -25.58
N LEU A 396 20.43 -2.10 -24.39
CA LEU A 396 20.73 -1.32 -23.18
C LEU A 396 22.10 -0.63 -23.27
N GLU A 397 23.14 -1.32 -23.76
CA GLU A 397 24.45 -0.72 -24.09
C GLU A 397 24.32 0.45 -25.09
N LYS A 398 23.45 0.32 -26.10
CA LYS A 398 23.22 1.31 -27.15
C LYS A 398 22.44 2.53 -26.66
N LEU A 399 21.30 2.33 -25.99
CA LEU A 399 20.49 3.37 -25.37
C LEU A 399 21.30 4.18 -24.35
N ALA A 400 22.11 3.50 -23.53
CA ALA A 400 22.96 4.14 -22.53
C ALA A 400 24.00 5.12 -23.11
N ALA A 401 24.38 4.93 -24.38
CA ALA A 401 25.28 5.82 -25.13
C ALA A 401 24.53 6.90 -25.94
N ASP A 402 23.36 6.58 -26.50
CA ASP A 402 22.59 7.49 -27.37
C ASP A 402 21.78 8.53 -26.59
N ILE A 403 21.14 8.14 -25.47
CA ILE A 403 20.25 9.01 -24.68
C ILE A 403 20.92 10.33 -24.26
N PRO A 404 22.16 10.37 -23.74
CA PRO A 404 22.83 11.61 -23.37
C PRO A 404 22.96 12.63 -24.51
N CYS A 405 23.07 12.17 -25.77
CA CYS A 405 23.11 13.05 -26.94
C CYS A 405 21.71 13.55 -27.36
N LEU A 406 20.65 12.84 -26.96
CA LEU A 406 19.26 13.12 -27.34
C LEU A 406 18.50 13.98 -26.33
N LEU A 407 19.00 14.15 -25.10
CA LEU A 407 18.35 14.96 -24.06
C LEU A 407 18.07 16.42 -24.49
N TYR A 408 18.69 16.96 -25.53
CA TYR A 408 18.52 18.36 -25.95
C TYR A 408 17.53 18.58 -27.12
N ASP A 409 17.00 17.52 -27.76
CA ASP A 409 16.00 17.62 -28.83
C ASP A 409 14.71 16.91 -28.43
N ASP A 410 13.64 17.67 -28.21
CA ASP A 410 12.33 17.15 -27.79
C ASP A 410 11.76 16.11 -28.78
N ASN A 411 11.97 16.30 -30.08
CA ASN A 411 11.35 15.47 -31.12
C ASN A 411 12.11 14.14 -31.27
N LEU A 412 13.44 14.20 -31.29
CA LEU A 412 14.27 12.99 -31.36
C LEU A 412 14.18 12.17 -30.06
N PHE A 413 14.03 12.83 -28.91
CA PHE A 413 13.80 12.16 -27.64
C PHE A 413 12.41 11.48 -27.59
N CYS A 414 11.34 12.15 -28.04
CA CYS A 414 10.02 11.51 -28.16
C CYS A 414 10.06 10.31 -29.10
N HIS A 415 10.63 10.46 -30.32
CA HIS A 415 10.74 9.35 -31.27
C HIS A 415 11.51 8.15 -30.68
N LEU A 416 12.56 8.39 -29.89
CA LEU A 416 13.25 7.32 -29.17
C LEU A 416 12.33 6.62 -28.15
N VAL A 417 11.64 7.38 -27.30
CA VAL A 417 10.73 6.82 -26.29
C VAL A 417 9.60 6.03 -26.94
N ASP A 418 9.02 6.55 -28.02
CA ASP A 418 7.91 5.93 -28.73
C ASP A 418 8.33 4.58 -29.36
N GLU A 419 9.47 4.55 -30.07
CA GLU A 419 10.02 3.31 -30.65
C GLU A 419 10.46 2.30 -29.57
N VAL A 420 10.99 2.76 -28.42
CA VAL A 420 11.30 1.89 -27.28
C VAL A 420 10.03 1.30 -26.66
N LEU A 421 8.95 2.08 -26.53
CA LEU A 421 7.65 1.59 -26.01
C LEU A 421 6.95 0.64 -26.99
N LEU A 422 7.17 0.78 -28.30
CA LEU A 422 6.74 -0.20 -29.31
C LEU A 422 7.57 -1.48 -29.21
N PHE A 423 8.90 -1.37 -29.13
CA PHE A 423 9.80 -2.51 -28.94
C PHE A 423 9.47 -3.32 -27.68
N GLU A 424 9.32 -2.68 -26.52
CA GLU A 424 8.99 -3.37 -25.27
C GLU A 424 7.61 -4.06 -25.36
N ARG A 425 6.64 -3.47 -26.06
CA ARG A 425 5.32 -4.06 -26.29
C ARG A 425 5.41 -5.34 -27.12
N GLU A 426 6.16 -5.35 -28.22
CA GLU A 426 6.36 -6.54 -29.05
C GLU A 426 7.19 -7.62 -28.32
N LEU A 427 8.26 -7.22 -27.65
CA LEU A 427 9.14 -8.10 -26.87
C LEU A 427 8.37 -8.91 -25.81
N HIS A 428 7.46 -8.27 -25.07
CA HIS A 428 6.66 -8.97 -24.05
C HIS A 428 5.47 -9.73 -24.67
N SER A 429 4.71 -9.12 -25.59
CA SER A 429 3.46 -9.73 -26.11
C SER A 429 3.65 -10.80 -27.20
N VAL A 430 4.69 -10.69 -28.04
CA VAL A 430 4.93 -11.61 -29.17
C VAL A 430 6.05 -12.60 -28.85
N HIS A 431 7.11 -12.16 -28.17
CA HIS A 431 8.24 -13.04 -27.83
C HIS A 431 8.16 -13.66 -26.43
N GLY A 432 7.26 -13.19 -25.56
CA GLY A 432 7.01 -13.75 -24.24
C GLY A 432 8.08 -13.40 -23.19
N TYR A 433 8.77 -12.27 -23.36
CA TYR A 433 9.79 -11.80 -22.41
C TYR A 433 9.19 -11.49 -21.03
N LEU A 434 10.02 -11.52 -19.98
CA LEU A 434 9.57 -11.42 -18.59
C LEU A 434 9.96 -10.08 -17.96
N ASN A 435 9.00 -9.41 -17.31
CA ASN A 435 9.17 -8.16 -16.57
C ASN A 435 10.26 -8.22 -15.47
N SER A 436 10.66 -9.42 -15.03
CA SER A 436 11.71 -9.65 -14.03
C SER A 436 13.13 -9.60 -14.60
N LEU A 437 13.29 -9.44 -15.92
CA LEU A 437 14.58 -9.37 -16.60
C LEU A 437 14.93 -7.91 -16.97
N PRO A 438 16.22 -7.58 -17.17
CA PRO A 438 16.63 -6.27 -17.69
C PRO A 438 15.90 -5.92 -18.99
N SER A 439 15.37 -4.70 -19.07
CA SER A 439 14.58 -4.19 -20.20
C SER A 439 14.81 -2.68 -20.40
N CYS A 440 14.39 -2.13 -21.54
CA CYS A 440 14.63 -0.73 -21.89
C CYS A 440 13.93 0.25 -20.93
N MET A 441 12.81 -0.17 -20.32
CA MET A 441 12.09 0.62 -19.30
C MET A 441 12.96 0.96 -18.08
N HIS A 442 13.99 0.15 -17.79
CA HIS A 442 14.96 0.42 -16.73
C HIS A 442 15.92 1.58 -17.10
N ILE A 443 16.32 1.67 -18.37
CA ILE A 443 17.15 2.77 -18.88
C ILE A 443 16.34 4.09 -18.91
N LEU A 444 15.06 4.02 -19.33
CA LEU A 444 14.13 5.16 -19.26
C LEU A 444 13.77 5.57 -17.82
N SER A 445 14.08 4.74 -16.81
CA SER A 445 13.87 5.05 -15.39
C SER A 445 15.06 5.75 -14.71
N GLU A 446 16.19 5.93 -15.41
CA GLU A 446 17.33 6.70 -14.92
C GLU A 446 16.97 8.18 -14.78
N GLU A 447 17.39 8.85 -13.70
CA GLU A 447 16.89 10.17 -13.28
C GLU A 447 16.92 11.22 -14.40
N THR A 448 18.06 11.38 -15.09
CA THR A 448 18.22 12.44 -16.11
C THR A 448 17.38 12.17 -17.36
N CYS A 449 17.20 10.90 -17.74
CA CYS A 449 16.31 10.49 -18.82
C CYS A 449 14.84 10.66 -18.43
N PHE A 450 14.48 10.23 -17.22
CA PHE A 450 13.12 10.20 -16.72
C PHE A 450 12.54 11.61 -16.48
N GLN A 451 13.30 12.50 -15.85
CA GLN A 451 12.88 13.91 -15.65
C GLN A 451 12.72 14.63 -17.00
N ARG A 452 13.55 14.30 -17.99
CA ARG A 452 13.41 14.83 -19.34
C ARG A 452 12.15 14.32 -20.01
N TRP A 453 11.84 13.03 -19.86
CA TRP A 453 10.59 12.45 -20.36
C TRP A 453 9.36 13.13 -19.74
N LEU A 454 9.25 13.23 -18.42
CA LEU A 454 8.16 13.98 -17.76
C LEU A 454 8.01 15.41 -18.28
N THR A 455 9.12 16.12 -18.44
CA THR A 455 9.15 17.52 -18.93
C THR A 455 8.59 17.62 -20.35
N VAL A 456 8.97 16.70 -21.24
CA VAL A 456 8.55 16.70 -22.64
C VAL A 456 7.10 16.21 -22.80
N GLU A 457 6.71 15.19 -22.03
CA GLU A 457 5.33 14.68 -22.00
C GLU A 457 4.36 15.77 -21.49
N ARG A 458 4.69 16.48 -20.39
CA ARG A 458 3.93 17.65 -19.92
C ARG A 458 3.80 18.72 -21.01
N LYS A 459 4.89 19.04 -21.70
CA LYS A 459 4.91 20.06 -22.76
C LYS A 459 3.96 19.70 -23.91
N PHE A 460 4.04 18.47 -24.44
CA PHE A 460 3.17 18.06 -25.55
C PHE A 460 1.71 17.85 -25.12
N ALA A 461 1.46 17.39 -23.90
CA ALA A 461 0.11 17.30 -23.33
C ALA A 461 -0.55 18.69 -23.25
N LEU A 462 0.16 19.70 -22.75
CA LEU A 462 -0.34 21.08 -22.71
C LEU A 462 -0.59 21.67 -24.10
N GLN A 463 0.31 21.44 -25.07
CA GLN A 463 0.11 21.87 -26.46
C GLN A 463 -1.11 21.20 -27.12
N LYS A 464 -1.31 19.90 -26.87
CA LYS A 464 -2.51 19.18 -27.31
C LYS A 464 -3.78 19.73 -26.64
N MET A 465 -3.67 20.14 -25.38
CA MET A 465 -4.74 20.76 -24.60
C MET A 465 -5.12 22.16 -25.10
N ASP A 466 -4.15 22.98 -25.50
CA ASP A 466 -4.41 24.27 -26.18
C ASP A 466 -5.09 24.05 -27.54
N SER A 467 -4.58 23.08 -28.31
CA SER A 467 -5.12 22.75 -29.63
C SER A 467 -6.55 22.21 -29.58
N MET A 468 -6.93 21.45 -28.55
CA MET A 468 -8.28 20.85 -28.46
C MET A 468 -9.35 21.88 -28.08
N LEU A 469 -9.04 22.80 -27.15
CA LEU A 469 -9.97 23.86 -26.71
C LEU A 469 -10.15 24.95 -27.77
N SER A 470 -9.17 25.08 -28.69
CA SER A 470 -9.21 25.97 -29.85
C SER A 470 -9.94 25.38 -31.08
N SER A 471 -10.36 24.11 -31.03
CA SER A 471 -11.09 23.46 -32.12
C SER A 471 -12.52 24.01 -32.26
N GLU A 472 -12.98 24.24 -33.49
CA GLU A 472 -14.38 24.61 -33.76
C GLU A 472 -15.37 23.54 -33.27
N ALA A 473 -14.96 22.27 -33.27
CA ALA A 473 -15.76 21.14 -32.82
C ALA A 473 -15.72 20.92 -31.28
N ALA A 474 -14.81 21.59 -30.55
CA ALA A 474 -14.49 21.31 -29.15
C ALA A 474 -15.70 21.14 -28.21
N TRP A 475 -16.74 21.94 -28.44
CA TRP A 475 -17.93 22.04 -27.58
C TRP A 475 -19.13 21.27 -28.13
N ILE A 476 -18.98 20.58 -29.27
CA ILE A 476 -20.00 19.76 -29.90
C ILE A 476 -19.90 18.33 -29.34
N SER A 477 -21.03 17.67 -29.11
CA SER A 477 -21.00 16.24 -28.75
C SER A 477 -20.43 15.41 -29.91
N GLN A 478 -19.50 14.53 -29.58
CA GLN A 478 -18.89 13.60 -30.54
C GLN A 478 -19.89 12.57 -31.08
N TYR A 479 -20.90 12.22 -30.28
CA TYR A 479 -21.87 11.15 -30.57
C TYR A 479 -23.26 11.68 -30.96
N LYS A 480 -23.35 12.98 -31.30
CA LYS A 480 -24.61 13.71 -31.57
C LYS A 480 -25.59 13.03 -32.53
N ASP A 481 -25.09 12.29 -33.52
CA ASP A 481 -25.90 11.61 -34.53
C ASP A 481 -26.33 10.17 -34.13
N ILE A 482 -26.00 9.73 -32.90
CA ILE A 482 -26.27 8.39 -32.36
C ILE A 482 -27.04 8.52 -31.03
N THR A 483 -28.36 8.66 -31.12
CA THR A 483 -29.26 8.97 -29.99
C THR A 483 -29.20 7.99 -28.83
N ASP A 484 -28.82 6.74 -29.10
CA ASP A 484 -28.89 5.64 -28.13
C ASP A 484 -27.53 5.40 -27.42
N VAL A 485 -26.54 6.27 -27.66
CA VAL A 485 -25.18 6.18 -27.10
C VAL A 485 -24.81 7.42 -26.28
N ASP A 486 -25.29 8.62 -26.63
CA ASP A 486 -24.86 9.88 -26.03
C ASP A 486 -25.60 10.29 -24.74
N GLU A 487 -25.79 9.36 -23.79
CA GLU A 487 -26.49 9.67 -22.52
C GLU A 487 -25.81 10.79 -21.71
N MET A 488 -24.49 10.93 -21.86
CA MET A 488 -23.65 11.92 -21.16
C MET A 488 -23.40 13.23 -21.93
N LYS A 489 -23.80 13.34 -23.21
CA LYS A 489 -23.64 14.54 -24.05
C LYS A 489 -22.21 15.09 -24.07
N VAL A 490 -21.26 14.19 -24.34
CA VAL A 490 -19.81 14.38 -24.12
C VAL A 490 -19.19 15.26 -25.22
N PRO A 491 -18.65 16.45 -24.89
CA PRO A 491 -17.98 17.29 -25.88
C PRO A 491 -16.64 16.69 -26.35
N ASP A 492 -16.31 16.89 -27.62
CA ASP A 492 -15.06 16.42 -28.26
C ASP A 492 -13.78 16.81 -27.47
N CYS A 493 -13.75 17.98 -26.85
CA CYS A 493 -12.61 18.41 -26.04
C CYS A 493 -12.43 17.62 -24.74
N ALA A 494 -13.52 17.08 -24.17
CA ALA A 494 -13.47 16.27 -22.95
C ALA A 494 -13.05 14.83 -23.26
N GLU A 495 -13.59 14.24 -24.32
CA GLU A 495 -13.23 12.88 -24.75
C GLU A 495 -11.79 12.81 -25.26
N THR A 496 -11.36 13.78 -26.06
CA THR A 496 -9.96 13.86 -26.52
C THR A 496 -9.00 14.09 -25.33
N PHE A 497 -9.47 14.69 -24.23
CA PHE A 497 -8.66 14.89 -23.02
C PHE A 497 -8.52 13.61 -22.19
N MET A 498 -9.62 12.87 -21.97
CA MET A 498 -9.54 11.55 -21.33
C MET A 498 -8.74 10.55 -22.18
N THR A 499 -8.85 10.63 -23.52
CA THR A 499 -8.00 9.87 -24.45
C THR A 499 -6.51 10.22 -24.30
N LEU A 500 -6.16 11.51 -24.17
CA LEU A 500 -4.78 11.95 -23.91
C LEU A 500 -4.25 11.38 -22.58
N LEU A 501 -5.05 11.40 -21.52
CA LEU A 501 -4.68 10.80 -20.24
C LEU A 501 -4.50 9.27 -20.34
N LEU A 502 -5.36 8.55 -21.08
CA LEU A 502 -5.20 7.11 -21.35
C LEU A 502 -3.90 6.80 -22.09
N VAL A 503 -3.54 7.61 -23.10
CA VAL A 503 -2.27 7.47 -23.83
C VAL A 503 -1.08 7.65 -22.88
N ILE A 504 -1.12 8.64 -21.99
CA ILE A 504 -0.09 8.82 -20.95
C ILE A 504 -0.03 7.58 -20.04
N THR A 505 -1.17 7.05 -19.56
CA THR A 505 -1.21 5.82 -18.75
C THR A 505 -0.59 4.61 -19.46
N ASP A 506 -0.88 4.41 -20.75
CA ASP A 506 -0.32 3.27 -21.53
C ASP A 506 1.22 3.32 -21.62
N ARG A 507 1.79 4.53 -21.62
CA ARG A 507 3.23 4.79 -21.74
C ARG A 507 4.00 4.52 -20.44
N TYR A 508 3.45 4.89 -19.27
CA TYR A 508 4.17 4.75 -17.99
C TYR A 508 3.82 3.49 -17.19
N LYS A 509 2.68 2.82 -17.44
CA LYS A 509 2.23 1.68 -16.61
C LYS A 509 3.22 0.51 -16.51
N HIS A 510 4.08 0.33 -17.51
CA HIS A 510 5.09 -0.73 -17.58
C HIS A 510 6.46 -0.37 -16.95
N LEU A 511 6.61 0.82 -16.35
CA LEU A 511 7.84 1.17 -15.63
C LEU A 511 8.14 0.14 -14.50
N PRO A 512 9.42 -0.20 -14.23
CA PRO A 512 9.77 -1.17 -13.20
C PRO A 512 9.56 -0.60 -11.78
N ALA A 513 9.98 0.64 -11.54
CA ALA A 513 9.92 1.25 -10.21
C ALA A 513 8.58 1.95 -9.94
N ALA A 514 7.91 1.60 -8.84
CA ALA A 514 6.61 2.17 -8.47
C ALA A 514 6.69 3.70 -8.26
N ALA A 515 7.76 4.21 -7.64
CA ALA A 515 8.01 5.65 -7.47
C ALA A 515 7.99 6.43 -8.80
N ARG A 516 8.47 5.82 -9.90
CA ARG A 516 8.42 6.43 -11.25
C ARG A 516 6.99 6.51 -11.78
N LYS A 517 6.15 5.50 -11.49
CA LYS A 517 4.72 5.55 -11.83
C LYS A 517 3.98 6.63 -11.04
N LEU A 518 4.31 6.81 -9.77
CA LEU A 518 3.74 7.88 -8.93
C LEU A 518 4.12 9.27 -9.46
N GLN A 519 5.36 9.48 -9.90
CA GLN A 519 5.77 10.74 -10.53
C GLN A 519 5.01 11.03 -11.84
N PHE A 520 4.65 10.00 -12.62
CA PHE A 520 3.78 10.14 -13.79
C PHE A 520 2.29 10.34 -13.43
N LEU A 521 1.79 9.70 -12.38
CA LEU A 521 0.44 9.91 -11.86
C LEU A 521 0.24 11.36 -11.41
N GLU A 522 1.23 11.96 -10.75
CA GLU A 522 1.15 13.36 -10.34
C GLU A 522 1.09 14.32 -11.54
N LEU A 523 1.85 14.03 -12.62
CA LEU A 523 1.70 14.73 -13.90
C LEU A 523 0.27 14.60 -14.48
N GLN A 524 -0.39 13.45 -14.34
CA GLN A 524 -1.79 13.32 -14.77
C GLN A 524 -2.73 14.18 -13.91
N LYS A 525 -2.52 14.26 -12.59
CA LYS A 525 -3.29 15.14 -11.69
C LYS A 525 -3.10 16.61 -12.04
N GLU A 526 -1.86 17.05 -12.30
CA GLU A 526 -1.54 18.40 -12.79
C GLU A 526 -2.33 18.73 -14.07
N LEU A 527 -2.32 17.83 -15.06
CA LEU A 527 -3.02 18.03 -16.33
C LEU A 527 -4.55 18.11 -16.16
N VAL A 528 -5.12 17.36 -15.21
CA VAL A 528 -6.55 17.48 -14.83
C VAL A 528 -6.83 18.82 -14.15
N ASP A 529 -5.92 19.31 -13.30
CA ASP A 529 -6.04 20.62 -12.63
C ASP A 529 -6.00 21.76 -13.65
N ASP A 530 -5.00 21.74 -14.55
CA ASP A 530 -4.86 22.68 -15.67
C ASP A 530 -6.11 22.68 -16.57
N PHE A 531 -6.62 21.50 -16.96
CA PHE A 531 -7.81 21.41 -17.80
C PHE A 531 -9.04 21.99 -17.08
N ARG A 532 -9.24 21.67 -15.79
CA ARG A 532 -10.31 22.27 -14.97
C ARG A 532 -10.16 23.79 -14.87
N ILE A 533 -8.95 24.32 -14.70
CA ILE A 533 -8.68 25.77 -14.68
C ILE A 533 -9.08 26.41 -16.02
N ARG A 534 -8.72 25.79 -17.15
CA ARG A 534 -9.08 26.26 -18.50
C ARG A 534 -10.59 26.21 -18.75
N LEU A 535 -11.27 25.12 -18.39
CA LEU A 535 -12.74 25.03 -18.42
C LEU A 535 -13.38 26.14 -17.55
N THR A 536 -12.82 26.41 -16.38
CA THR A 536 -13.28 27.49 -15.47
C THR A 536 -13.07 28.88 -16.07
N GLN A 537 -12.00 29.10 -16.84
CA GLN A 537 -11.76 30.36 -17.55
C GLN A 537 -12.80 30.58 -18.65
N VAL A 538 -13.01 29.59 -19.53
CA VAL A 538 -14.03 29.67 -20.60
C VAL A 538 -15.44 29.83 -20.01
N MET A 539 -15.76 29.12 -18.92
CA MET A 539 -17.03 29.29 -18.21
C MET A 539 -17.23 30.72 -17.67
N LYS A 540 -16.16 31.42 -17.26
CA LYS A 540 -16.24 32.81 -16.79
C LYS A 540 -16.58 33.80 -17.92
N GLU A 541 -16.17 33.53 -19.15
CA GLU A 541 -16.57 34.31 -20.33
C GLU A 541 -18.09 34.18 -20.56
N GLU A 542 -18.59 32.95 -20.57
CA GLU A 542 -20.00 32.61 -20.82
C GLU A 542 -20.94 32.91 -19.64
N THR A 543 -20.42 33.30 -18.46
CA THR A 543 -21.22 33.46 -17.21
C THR A 543 -22.35 34.49 -17.29
N ARG A 544 -22.34 35.39 -18.28
CA ARG A 544 -23.47 36.31 -18.55
C ARG A 544 -24.69 35.62 -19.16
N VAL A 545 -24.49 34.48 -19.85
CA VAL A 545 -25.53 33.71 -20.55
C VAL A 545 -25.42 32.23 -20.14
N PRO A 546 -25.73 31.87 -18.88
CA PRO A 546 -25.51 30.52 -18.36
C PRO A 546 -26.39 29.43 -19.01
N LEU A 547 -27.32 29.82 -19.89
CA LEU A 547 -28.18 28.93 -20.67
C LEU A 547 -27.69 28.78 -22.13
N ALA A 548 -26.53 29.36 -22.47
CA ALA A 548 -25.90 29.21 -23.77
C ALA A 548 -25.35 27.79 -23.95
N PHE A 549 -25.42 27.29 -25.19
CA PHE A 549 -24.94 25.96 -25.57
C PHE A 549 -23.54 25.62 -25.03
N ARG A 550 -22.59 26.56 -25.13
CA ARG A 550 -21.21 26.37 -24.66
C ARG A 550 -21.11 26.22 -23.14
N TYR A 551 -21.95 26.92 -22.37
CA TYR A 551 -22.01 26.80 -20.90
C TYR A 551 -22.50 25.40 -20.50
N CYS A 552 -23.54 24.90 -21.16
CA CYS A 552 -24.06 23.55 -20.98
C CYS A 552 -23.04 22.47 -21.42
N ALA A 553 -22.33 22.68 -22.54
CA ALA A 553 -21.27 21.79 -22.98
C ALA A 553 -20.11 21.70 -21.96
N ILE A 554 -19.65 22.83 -21.41
CA ILE A 554 -18.65 22.83 -20.32
C ILE A 554 -19.18 22.07 -19.10
N LEU A 555 -20.47 22.19 -18.77
CA LEU A 555 -21.06 21.47 -17.63
C LEU A 555 -21.08 19.95 -17.85
N ASN A 556 -21.43 19.51 -19.07
CA ASN A 556 -21.35 18.10 -19.47
C ASN A 556 -19.91 17.59 -19.40
N ALA A 557 -18.93 18.36 -19.90
CA ALA A 557 -17.50 18.01 -19.82
C ALA A 557 -17.00 17.85 -18.37
N VAL A 558 -17.35 18.78 -17.48
CA VAL A 558 -17.00 18.70 -16.05
C VAL A 558 -17.60 17.46 -15.39
N ASN A 559 -18.89 17.16 -15.65
CA ASN A 559 -19.52 15.95 -15.12
C ASN A 559 -18.90 14.67 -15.70
N TYR A 560 -18.63 14.64 -17.00
CA TYR A 560 -18.03 13.50 -17.68
C TYR A 560 -16.66 13.15 -17.08
N ILE A 561 -15.76 14.12 -17.00
CA ILE A 561 -14.40 13.92 -16.47
C ILE A 561 -14.45 13.52 -14.99
N ALA A 562 -15.34 14.11 -14.18
CA ALA A 562 -15.53 13.68 -12.79
C ALA A 562 -16.02 12.22 -12.68
N THR A 563 -16.90 11.78 -13.58
CA THR A 563 -17.42 10.41 -13.61
C THR A 563 -16.33 9.42 -14.04
N VAL A 564 -15.65 9.69 -15.17
CA VAL A 564 -14.60 8.81 -15.69
C VAL A 564 -13.40 8.71 -14.75
N LEU A 565 -13.02 9.78 -14.04
CA LEU A 565 -11.98 9.70 -13.01
C LEU A 565 -12.38 8.86 -11.79
N ALA A 566 -13.68 8.84 -11.44
CA ALA A 566 -14.20 7.92 -10.42
C ALA A 566 -14.16 6.47 -10.92
N ASP A 567 -14.63 6.19 -12.15
CA ASP A 567 -14.52 4.87 -12.77
C ASP A 567 -13.05 4.41 -12.92
N TRP A 568 -12.10 5.35 -13.04
CA TRP A 568 -10.67 5.06 -13.10
C TRP A 568 -10.04 4.77 -11.74
N ALA A 569 -10.56 5.34 -10.64
CA ALA A 569 -10.08 5.02 -9.29
C ALA A 569 -10.17 3.51 -9.00
N ASP A 570 -11.28 2.88 -9.39
CA ASP A 570 -11.55 1.46 -9.17
C ASP A 570 -10.76 0.51 -10.08
N ASN A 571 -10.03 1.02 -11.08
CA ASN A 571 -9.20 0.17 -11.94
C ASN A 571 -7.98 -0.36 -11.18
N VAL A 572 -7.74 -1.67 -11.30
CA VAL A 572 -6.63 -2.41 -10.65
C VAL A 572 -5.27 -1.70 -10.74
N PHE A 573 -4.97 -1.04 -11.86
CA PHE A 573 -3.74 -0.27 -12.02
C PHE A 573 -3.64 0.93 -11.07
N PHE A 574 -4.69 1.74 -10.95
CA PHE A 574 -4.69 2.91 -10.06
C PHE A 574 -4.80 2.49 -8.58
N LEU A 575 -5.48 1.38 -8.28
CA LEU A 575 -5.45 0.75 -6.95
C LEU A 575 -4.03 0.27 -6.56
N GLN A 576 -3.25 -0.26 -7.51
CA GLN A 576 -1.83 -0.58 -7.28
C GLN A 576 -0.98 0.67 -7.05
N LEU A 577 -1.29 1.79 -7.71
CA LEU A 577 -0.64 3.08 -7.42
C LEU A 577 -1.06 3.66 -6.07
N GLN A 578 -2.29 3.45 -5.62
CA GLN A 578 -2.73 3.80 -4.27
C GLN A 578 -1.94 3.06 -3.19
N GLN A 579 -1.75 1.75 -3.36
CA GLN A 579 -0.90 0.95 -2.48
C GLN A 579 0.56 1.45 -2.51
N ALA A 580 1.14 1.66 -3.68
CA ALA A 580 2.51 2.17 -3.80
C ALA A 580 2.68 3.58 -3.17
N ALA A 581 1.65 4.43 -3.24
CA ALA A 581 1.66 5.73 -2.58
C ALA A 581 1.64 5.59 -1.06
N LEU A 582 0.85 4.66 -0.50
CA LEU A 582 0.87 4.35 0.93
C LEU A 582 2.24 3.86 1.40
N GLU A 583 2.86 2.95 0.64
CA GLU A 583 4.18 2.40 0.95
C GLU A 583 5.26 3.50 0.96
N VAL A 584 5.31 4.34 -0.08
CA VAL A 584 6.27 5.46 -0.17
C VAL A 584 5.97 6.58 0.86
N CYS A 585 4.71 6.77 1.27
CA CYS A 585 4.33 7.72 2.30
C CYS A 585 4.38 7.16 3.74
N ALA A 586 4.70 5.88 3.94
CA ALA A 586 5.00 5.34 5.27
C ALA A 586 6.38 5.85 5.76
N ASP A 587 7.35 5.93 4.86
CA ASP A 587 8.71 6.39 5.13
C ASP A 587 8.86 7.92 5.15
N SER A 588 7.85 8.66 4.67
CA SER A 588 7.88 10.11 4.50
C SER A 588 6.76 10.81 5.27
N SER A 589 7.11 11.69 6.19
CA SER A 589 6.17 12.40 7.09
C SER A 589 5.34 13.50 6.40
N ALA A 590 5.01 13.34 5.11
CA ALA A 590 4.37 14.33 4.25
C ALA A 590 2.84 14.27 4.29
N LEU A 591 2.23 13.10 4.57
CA LEU A 591 0.78 12.94 4.65
C LEU A 591 0.26 13.10 6.08
N ASN A 592 -0.94 13.66 6.25
CA ASN A 592 -1.63 13.60 7.53
C ASN A 592 -1.98 12.14 7.85
N LYS A 593 -1.79 11.72 9.11
CA LYS A 593 -2.11 10.34 9.56
C LYS A 593 -3.57 9.93 9.29
N LEU A 594 -4.48 10.91 9.23
CA LEU A 594 -5.88 10.69 8.83
C LEU A 594 -6.00 10.25 7.36
N GLN A 595 -5.37 10.99 6.43
CA GLN A 595 -5.38 10.68 4.99
C GLN A 595 -4.70 9.33 4.71
N LEU A 596 -3.59 9.03 5.41
CA LEU A 596 -2.92 7.73 5.31
C LEU A 596 -3.85 6.58 5.76
N GLY A 597 -4.63 6.80 6.83
CA GLY A 597 -5.64 5.85 7.29
C GLY A 597 -6.79 5.64 6.28
N GLN A 598 -7.30 6.71 5.66
CA GLN A 598 -8.39 6.64 4.68
C GLN A 598 -7.97 5.99 3.35
N LEU A 599 -6.74 6.26 2.89
CA LEU A 599 -6.16 5.58 1.74
C LEU A 599 -5.94 4.08 2.03
N ALA A 600 -5.57 3.72 3.26
CA ALA A 600 -5.36 2.34 3.70
C ALA A 600 -6.67 1.56 3.97
N SER A 601 -7.76 2.25 4.32
CA SER A 601 -9.11 1.64 4.42
C SER A 601 -9.87 1.60 3.09
N MET A 602 -9.28 2.13 2.00
CA MET A 602 -9.91 2.35 0.69
C MET A 602 -11.14 3.26 0.76
N GLU A 603 -11.23 4.15 1.75
CA GLU A 603 -12.28 5.19 1.86
C GLU A 603 -12.05 6.38 0.93
N SER A 604 -10.85 6.50 0.33
CA SER A 604 -10.47 7.58 -0.58
C SER A 604 -9.61 7.06 -1.74
N SER A 605 -9.72 7.68 -2.91
CA SER A 605 -8.93 7.35 -4.11
C SER A 605 -7.78 8.32 -4.40
N VAL A 606 -6.89 7.94 -5.32
CA VAL A 606 -5.81 8.80 -5.85
C VAL A 606 -6.30 10.01 -6.65
N PHE A 607 -7.58 10.08 -7.05
CA PHE A 607 -8.16 11.18 -7.84
C PHE A 607 -9.15 12.05 -7.05
N ASP A 608 -9.41 11.75 -5.77
CA ASP A 608 -10.47 12.38 -4.99
C ASP A 608 -10.40 13.91 -4.94
N ASP A 609 -9.21 14.50 -4.77
CA ASP A 609 -9.06 15.95 -4.73
C ASP A 609 -9.46 16.61 -6.06
N MET A 610 -9.11 15.98 -7.20
CA MET A 610 -9.47 16.45 -8.53
C MET A 610 -10.98 16.28 -8.79
N ILE A 611 -11.55 15.13 -8.42
CA ILE A 611 -13.00 14.86 -8.50
C ILE A 611 -13.76 15.88 -7.65
N ASN A 612 -13.35 16.10 -6.40
CA ASN A 612 -13.94 17.10 -5.51
C ASN A 612 -13.90 18.52 -6.09
N LEU A 613 -12.82 18.91 -6.77
CA LEU A 613 -12.69 20.22 -7.41
C LEU A 613 -13.56 20.35 -8.68
N LEU A 614 -13.77 19.26 -9.43
CA LEU A 614 -14.72 19.20 -10.53
C LEU A 614 -16.18 19.23 -10.04
N GLU A 615 -16.52 18.48 -8.98
CA GLU A 615 -17.86 18.47 -8.38
C GLU A 615 -18.25 19.84 -7.81
N ARG A 616 -17.31 20.55 -7.17
CA ARG A 616 -17.53 21.94 -6.73
C ARG A 616 -17.85 22.85 -7.90
N LEU A 617 -17.09 22.77 -9.00
CA LEU A 617 -17.35 23.54 -10.23
C LEU A 617 -18.72 23.20 -10.85
N LYS A 618 -19.09 21.90 -10.87
CA LYS A 618 -20.40 21.42 -11.34
C LYS A 618 -21.55 22.01 -10.53
N HIS A 619 -21.45 21.99 -9.20
CA HIS A 619 -22.45 22.55 -8.29
C HIS A 619 -22.58 24.09 -8.44
N ASP A 620 -21.46 24.79 -8.56
CA ASP A 620 -21.37 26.23 -8.82
C ASP A 620 -22.11 26.61 -10.12
N MET A 621 -21.89 25.84 -11.18
CA MET A 621 -22.50 26.06 -12.50
C MET A 621 -24.01 25.76 -12.50
N LEU A 622 -24.43 24.62 -11.95
CA LEU A 622 -25.84 24.27 -11.79
C LEU A 622 -26.59 25.32 -10.99
N THR A 623 -26.02 25.79 -9.88
CA THR A 623 -26.63 26.82 -9.03
C THR A 623 -26.85 28.13 -9.79
N ARG A 624 -25.87 28.56 -10.61
CA ARG A 624 -25.99 29.75 -11.49
C ARG A 624 -27.06 29.61 -12.56
N GLN A 625 -27.20 28.42 -13.18
CA GLN A 625 -28.29 28.15 -14.12
C GLN A 625 -29.66 28.23 -13.43
N VAL A 626 -29.80 27.55 -12.28
CA VAL A 626 -31.06 27.53 -11.50
C VAL A 626 -31.45 28.94 -11.09
N GLU A 627 -30.51 29.77 -10.63
CA GLU A 627 -30.77 31.17 -10.27
C GLU A 627 -31.10 32.07 -11.45
N HIS A 628 -30.56 31.79 -12.62
CA HIS A 628 -30.90 32.52 -13.84
C HIS A 628 -32.35 32.24 -14.26
N VAL A 629 -32.71 30.96 -14.43
CA VAL A 629 -34.08 30.56 -14.80
C VAL A 629 -35.08 31.01 -13.73
N PHE A 630 -34.79 30.79 -12.45
CA PHE A 630 -35.66 31.21 -11.34
C PHE A 630 -35.92 32.73 -11.32
N ARG A 631 -34.94 33.56 -11.71
CA ARG A 631 -35.11 35.02 -11.83
C ARG A 631 -36.04 35.41 -12.98
N GLU A 632 -35.95 34.75 -14.14
CA GLU A 632 -36.88 34.98 -15.26
C GLU A 632 -38.30 34.54 -14.89
N VAL A 633 -38.43 33.34 -14.31
CA VAL A 633 -39.66 32.76 -13.78
C VAL A 633 -40.34 33.69 -12.77
N LYS A 634 -39.56 34.35 -11.91
CA LYS A 634 -40.05 35.32 -10.92
C LYS A 634 -40.57 36.63 -11.54
N GLU A 635 -39.94 37.14 -12.60
CA GLU A 635 -40.45 38.31 -13.32
C GLU A 635 -41.69 37.95 -14.18
N ALA A 636 -41.71 36.78 -14.81
CA ALA A 636 -42.88 36.25 -15.51
C ALA A 636 -44.10 36.09 -14.57
N ALA A 637 -43.85 35.70 -13.31
CA ALA A 637 -44.87 35.61 -12.26
C ALA A 637 -45.37 36.96 -11.72
N ARG A 638 -44.81 38.12 -12.12
CA ARG A 638 -45.13 39.44 -11.53
C ARG A 638 -46.60 39.85 -11.69
N MET A 639 -47.30 39.33 -12.69
CA MET A 639 -48.76 39.52 -12.85
C MET A 639 -49.56 38.53 -12.00
N TYR A 640 -49.19 37.24 -11.99
CA TYR A 640 -49.83 36.21 -11.18
C TYR A 640 -49.78 36.52 -9.66
N LYS A 641 -48.66 37.08 -9.18
CA LYS A 641 -48.51 37.60 -7.81
C LYS A 641 -49.53 38.70 -7.45
N LYS A 642 -50.14 39.36 -8.45
CA LYS A 642 -51.15 40.43 -8.31
C LYS A 642 -52.56 40.00 -8.71
N GLU A 643 -52.78 38.69 -8.89
CA GLU A 643 -54.10 38.15 -9.21
C GLU A 643 -55.10 38.43 -8.07
N ARG A 644 -56.37 38.64 -8.41
CA ARG A 644 -57.39 39.11 -7.47
C ARG A 644 -58.08 37.95 -6.73
N TRP A 645 -57.30 37.20 -5.95
CA TRP A 645 -57.69 35.99 -5.21
C TRP A 645 -58.94 36.12 -4.31
N LEU A 646 -59.32 37.35 -3.90
CA LEU A 646 -60.54 37.64 -3.14
C LEU A 646 -61.80 37.86 -3.99
N SER A 647 -61.68 38.08 -5.29
CA SER A 647 -62.79 38.43 -6.18
C SER A 647 -62.96 37.46 -7.36
N LEU A 648 -62.39 36.26 -7.26
CA LEU A 648 -62.65 35.18 -8.22
C LEU A 648 -64.02 34.53 -7.90
N PRO A 649 -64.85 34.21 -8.91
CA PRO A 649 -66.18 33.64 -8.71
C PRO A 649 -66.11 32.23 -8.12
N SER A 650 -67.16 31.77 -7.42
CA SER A 650 -67.16 30.43 -6.80
C SER A 650 -67.12 29.31 -7.84
N GLN A 651 -66.69 28.11 -7.43
CA GLN A 651 -66.68 26.95 -8.33
C GLN A 651 -68.09 26.58 -8.83
N SER A 652 -69.14 26.93 -8.09
CA SER A 652 -70.55 26.82 -8.51
C SER A 652 -71.00 27.86 -9.55
N GLU A 653 -70.25 28.97 -9.71
CA GLU A 653 -70.52 30.01 -10.72
C GLU A 653 -69.75 29.78 -12.03
N GLN A 654 -68.74 28.90 -12.04
CA GLN A 654 -67.94 28.56 -13.22
C GLN A 654 -68.34 27.19 -13.80
N ALA A 655 -68.84 27.17 -15.04
CA ALA A 655 -69.20 25.92 -15.72
C ALA A 655 -67.98 25.02 -16.07
N VAL A 656 -66.81 25.63 -16.31
CA VAL A 656 -65.53 24.96 -16.56
C VAL A 656 -64.42 25.84 -15.99
N MET A 657 -63.49 25.26 -15.23
CA MET A 657 -62.28 25.96 -14.78
C MET A 657 -61.18 25.95 -15.84
N SER A 658 -60.41 27.02 -15.95
CA SER A 658 -59.27 27.17 -16.86
C SER A 658 -58.06 27.74 -16.14
N LEU A 659 -56.87 27.58 -16.71
CA LEU A 659 -55.63 28.19 -16.19
C LEU A 659 -55.79 29.72 -16.05
N SER A 660 -55.38 30.29 -14.92
CA SER A 660 -55.34 31.74 -14.73
C SER A 660 -54.49 32.42 -15.81
N ALA A 661 -55.07 33.36 -16.56
CA ALA A 661 -54.40 34.03 -17.68
C ALA A 661 -53.11 34.77 -17.26
N THR A 662 -53.03 35.19 -16.00
CA THR A 662 -51.85 35.83 -15.38
C THR A 662 -50.73 34.84 -15.02
N ALA A 663 -51.03 33.54 -14.87
CA ALA A 663 -50.06 32.45 -14.68
C ALA A 663 -49.48 31.92 -15.99
N CYS A 664 -50.13 32.15 -17.14
CA CYS A 664 -49.64 31.68 -18.45
C CYS A 664 -48.17 32.07 -18.74
N PRO A 665 -47.69 33.31 -18.50
CA PRO A 665 -46.28 33.65 -18.71
C PRO A 665 -45.32 32.82 -17.85
N LEU A 666 -45.63 32.66 -16.56
CA LEU A 666 -44.86 31.85 -15.60
C LEU A 666 -44.70 30.41 -16.08
N LEU A 667 -45.80 29.76 -16.48
CA LEU A 667 -45.76 28.36 -16.92
C LEU A 667 -45.08 28.18 -18.28
N MET A 668 -45.24 29.15 -19.19
CA MET A 668 -44.54 29.15 -20.49
C MET A 668 -43.02 29.30 -20.30
N THR A 669 -42.56 30.26 -19.51
CA THR A 669 -41.13 30.43 -19.19
C THR A 669 -40.53 29.18 -18.52
N LEU A 670 -41.26 28.56 -17.59
CA LEU A 670 -40.82 27.29 -16.99
C LEU A 670 -40.67 26.17 -18.03
N ARG A 671 -41.69 25.95 -18.87
CA ARG A 671 -41.66 24.93 -19.93
C ARG A 671 -40.50 25.14 -20.89
N ASP A 672 -40.33 26.37 -21.37
CA ASP A 672 -39.38 26.66 -22.45
C ASP A 672 -37.92 26.55 -21.97
N GLN A 673 -37.62 27.01 -20.75
CA GLN A 673 -36.28 26.84 -20.17
C GLN A 673 -35.98 25.41 -19.73
N LEU A 674 -36.99 24.65 -19.28
CA LEU A 674 -36.82 23.20 -19.01
C LEU A 674 -36.50 22.45 -20.30
N LEU A 675 -37.24 22.68 -21.39
CA LEU A 675 -37.03 22.03 -22.69
C LEU A 675 -35.67 22.40 -23.31
N GLN A 676 -35.24 23.67 -23.19
CA GLN A 676 -33.91 24.10 -23.65
C GLN A 676 -32.78 23.36 -22.92
N LEU A 677 -32.88 23.21 -21.60
CA LEU A 677 -31.85 22.55 -20.80
C LEU A 677 -31.91 21.02 -20.90
N GLU A 678 -33.08 20.42 -21.06
CA GLU A 678 -33.26 18.99 -21.38
C GLU A 678 -32.52 18.62 -22.67
N GLN A 679 -32.56 19.49 -23.68
CA GLN A 679 -31.86 19.27 -24.95
C GLN A 679 -30.34 19.42 -24.81
N GLN A 680 -29.83 20.32 -23.96
CA GLN A 680 -28.39 20.65 -23.89
C GLN A 680 -27.61 19.91 -22.79
N LEU A 681 -28.21 19.65 -21.62
CA LEU A 681 -27.57 18.95 -20.51
C LEU A 681 -27.74 17.43 -20.62
N CYS A 682 -26.80 16.66 -20.09
CA CYS A 682 -26.99 15.21 -19.91
C CYS A 682 -28.07 14.91 -18.85
N TYR A 683 -28.59 13.68 -18.84
CA TYR A 683 -29.74 13.32 -18.01
C TYR A 683 -29.49 13.51 -16.50
N SER A 684 -28.30 13.18 -16.00
CA SER A 684 -27.94 13.34 -14.58
C SER A 684 -27.88 14.82 -14.17
N LEU A 685 -27.25 15.67 -14.97
CA LEU A 685 -27.19 17.12 -14.77
C LEU A 685 -28.59 17.76 -14.84
N PHE A 686 -29.37 17.44 -15.87
CA PHE A 686 -30.72 17.97 -16.04
C PHE A 686 -31.63 17.58 -14.86
N LYS A 687 -31.51 16.33 -14.37
CA LYS A 687 -32.25 15.82 -13.21
C LYS A 687 -31.95 16.63 -11.94
N ILE A 688 -30.68 16.97 -11.69
CA ILE A 688 -30.30 17.80 -10.54
C ILE A 688 -30.83 19.23 -10.73
N PHE A 689 -30.66 19.80 -11.93
CA PHE A 689 -31.14 21.14 -12.27
C PHE A 689 -32.64 21.32 -12.01
N TRP A 690 -33.52 20.45 -12.55
CA TRP A 690 -34.95 20.67 -12.42
C TRP A 690 -35.46 20.46 -11.00
N GLN A 691 -34.80 19.59 -10.22
CA GLN A 691 -35.13 19.37 -8.80
C GLN A 691 -34.80 20.61 -7.96
N MET A 692 -33.63 21.22 -8.16
CA MET A 692 -33.25 22.48 -7.51
C MET A 692 -34.16 23.65 -7.93
N LEU A 693 -34.57 23.69 -9.21
CA LEU A 693 -35.52 24.70 -9.69
C LEU A 693 -36.92 24.51 -9.08
N ALA A 694 -37.41 23.27 -9.01
CA ALA A 694 -38.72 22.96 -8.42
C ALA A 694 -38.80 23.38 -6.95
N GLU A 695 -37.77 23.13 -6.14
CA GLU A 695 -37.73 23.57 -4.74
C GLU A 695 -37.74 25.10 -4.60
N LYS A 696 -36.98 25.83 -5.43
CA LYS A 696 -37.04 27.32 -5.42
C LYS A 696 -38.42 27.84 -5.87
N VAL A 697 -39.09 27.18 -6.82
CA VAL A 697 -40.45 27.54 -7.27
C VAL A 697 -41.52 27.22 -6.21
N ASP A 698 -41.40 26.08 -5.51
CA ASP A 698 -42.27 25.69 -4.39
C ASP A 698 -42.27 26.76 -3.30
N LEU A 699 -41.07 27.13 -2.83
CA LEU A 699 -40.87 28.17 -1.82
C LEU A 699 -41.33 29.56 -2.31
N PHE A 700 -41.08 29.91 -3.57
CA PHE A 700 -41.48 31.20 -4.12
C PHE A 700 -43.00 31.37 -4.20
N ILE A 701 -43.72 30.40 -4.76
CA ILE A 701 -45.19 30.49 -4.86
C ILE A 701 -45.80 30.46 -3.45
N TYR A 702 -45.29 29.60 -2.57
CA TYR A 702 -45.72 29.58 -1.17
C TYR A 702 -45.53 30.92 -0.46
N GLN A 703 -44.32 31.49 -0.45
CA GLN A 703 -44.01 32.70 0.32
C GLN A 703 -44.51 33.99 -0.35
N GLU A 704 -44.37 34.14 -1.67
CA GLU A 704 -44.65 35.40 -2.36
C GLU A 704 -46.01 35.46 -3.05
N ILE A 705 -46.74 34.34 -3.17
CA ILE A 705 -48.09 34.34 -3.75
C ILE A 705 -49.13 33.85 -2.74
N ILE A 706 -48.90 32.73 -2.05
CA ILE A 706 -49.86 32.19 -1.09
C ILE A 706 -49.87 33.03 0.20
N LEU A 707 -48.77 33.07 0.97
CA LEU A 707 -48.70 33.82 2.23
C LEU A 707 -48.86 35.34 2.07
N ALA A 708 -48.70 35.86 0.84
CA ALA A 708 -48.85 37.27 0.52
C ALA A 708 -50.29 37.71 0.17
N ASN A 709 -51.23 36.78 0.02
CA ASN A 709 -52.61 37.05 -0.42
C ASN A 709 -53.66 36.40 0.49
N HIS A 710 -54.89 36.89 0.40
CA HIS A 710 -56.06 36.28 1.04
C HIS A 710 -56.97 35.68 -0.04
N PHE A 711 -57.69 34.61 0.30
CA PHE A 711 -58.41 33.76 -0.67
C PHE A 711 -59.88 33.60 -0.30
N ASN A 712 -60.77 33.92 -1.24
CA ASN A 712 -62.16 33.47 -1.20
C ASN A 712 -62.26 32.02 -1.71
N GLU A 713 -63.45 31.40 -1.66
CA GLU A 713 -63.67 30.02 -2.10
C GLU A 713 -63.21 29.75 -3.55
N GLY A 714 -63.60 30.61 -4.49
CA GLY A 714 -63.17 30.54 -5.89
C GLY A 714 -61.67 30.64 -6.07
N GLY A 715 -61.01 31.55 -5.34
CA GLY A 715 -59.57 31.78 -5.43
C GLY A 715 -58.73 30.61 -4.90
N ALA A 716 -59.15 29.96 -3.81
CA ALA A 716 -58.47 28.77 -3.31
C ALA A 716 -58.62 27.57 -4.27
N ALA A 717 -59.80 27.41 -4.88
CA ALA A 717 -60.04 26.40 -5.90
C ALA A 717 -59.25 26.68 -7.19
N GLN A 718 -59.18 27.94 -7.64
CA GLN A 718 -58.41 28.35 -8.80
C GLN A 718 -56.90 28.12 -8.59
N LEU A 719 -56.36 28.47 -7.41
CA LEU A 719 -54.98 28.15 -7.06
C LEU A 719 -54.74 26.63 -7.12
N GLN A 720 -55.63 25.83 -6.54
CA GLN A 720 -55.54 24.37 -6.60
C GLN A 720 -55.60 23.84 -8.04
N PHE A 721 -56.43 24.43 -8.91
CA PHE A 721 -56.50 24.09 -10.34
C PHE A 721 -55.21 24.43 -11.07
N ASP A 722 -54.70 25.67 -10.93
CA ASP A 722 -53.47 26.13 -11.56
C ASP A 722 -52.28 25.24 -11.18
N MET A 723 -52.19 24.84 -9.90
CA MET A 723 -51.12 23.98 -9.41
C MET A 723 -51.29 22.51 -9.86
N THR A 724 -52.44 21.89 -9.60
CA THR A 724 -52.64 20.44 -9.82
C THR A 724 -52.91 20.05 -11.26
N ARG A 725 -53.45 20.97 -12.09
CA ARG A 725 -53.76 20.71 -13.52
C ARG A 725 -52.77 21.32 -14.49
N ASN A 726 -51.88 22.22 -14.05
CA ASN A 726 -50.94 22.90 -14.95
C ASN A 726 -49.49 22.85 -14.41
N LEU A 727 -49.18 23.42 -13.23
CA LEU A 727 -47.79 23.47 -12.73
C LEU A 727 -47.18 22.07 -12.50
N PHE A 728 -47.80 21.23 -11.68
CA PHE A 728 -47.22 19.91 -11.39
C PHE A 728 -47.18 19.04 -12.66
N PRO A 729 -48.21 19.01 -13.53
CA PRO A 729 -48.16 18.26 -14.78
C PRO A 729 -46.98 18.56 -15.70
N LEU A 730 -46.43 19.78 -15.74
CA LEU A 730 -45.23 20.10 -16.54
C LEU A 730 -44.04 19.18 -16.22
N PHE A 731 -43.89 18.76 -14.97
CA PHE A 731 -42.78 17.92 -14.51
C PHE A 731 -43.06 16.40 -14.63
N SER A 732 -44.22 15.99 -15.17
CA SER A 732 -44.59 14.58 -15.36
C SER A 732 -43.71 13.85 -16.37
N HIS A 733 -43.12 14.58 -17.31
CA HIS A 733 -42.14 14.04 -18.26
C HIS A 733 -40.86 13.58 -17.54
N TYR A 734 -40.55 14.16 -16.38
CA TYR A 734 -39.28 13.97 -15.67
C TYR A 734 -39.42 13.13 -14.39
N CYS A 735 -40.63 12.99 -13.84
CA CYS A 735 -40.89 12.14 -12.68
C CYS A 735 -42.36 11.67 -12.58
N LYS A 736 -42.58 10.51 -11.95
CA LYS A 736 -43.90 9.87 -11.83
C LYS A 736 -44.88 10.54 -10.85
N ARG A 737 -44.39 11.46 -10.01
CA ARG A 737 -45.14 12.15 -8.93
C ARG A 737 -44.58 13.56 -8.69
N PRO A 738 -44.78 14.50 -9.64
CA PRO A 738 -44.20 15.84 -9.58
C PRO A 738 -44.67 16.64 -8.36
N GLU A 739 -45.88 16.39 -7.86
CA GLU A 739 -46.46 17.04 -6.68
C GLU A 739 -45.64 16.83 -5.40
N ASN A 740 -44.74 15.84 -5.36
CA ASN A 740 -43.86 15.59 -4.20
C ASN A 740 -42.61 16.48 -4.16
N TYR A 741 -42.34 17.24 -5.22
CA TYR A 741 -41.30 18.29 -5.25
C TYR A 741 -41.87 19.68 -4.91
N PHE A 742 -43.20 19.83 -4.92
CA PHE A 742 -43.91 21.07 -4.60
C PHE A 742 -44.69 20.94 -3.28
N LYS A 743 -43.98 20.62 -2.20
CA LYS A 743 -44.60 20.24 -0.92
C LYS A 743 -45.31 21.40 -0.24
N HIS A 744 -44.70 22.58 -0.19
CA HIS A 744 -45.29 23.73 0.48
C HIS A 744 -46.54 24.23 -0.26
N ILE A 745 -46.50 24.29 -1.60
CA ILE A 745 -47.67 24.57 -2.44
C ILE A 745 -48.75 23.51 -2.21
N LYS A 746 -48.41 22.22 -2.33
CA LYS A 746 -49.38 21.10 -2.23
C LYS A 746 -50.11 21.10 -0.90
N GLU A 747 -49.39 21.22 0.21
CA GLU A 747 -49.96 21.22 1.55
C GLU A 747 -50.74 22.52 1.83
N ALA A 748 -50.29 23.68 1.34
CA ALA A 748 -51.06 24.91 1.41
C ALA A 748 -52.37 24.83 0.60
N CYS A 749 -52.36 24.21 -0.58
CA CYS A 749 -53.56 23.95 -1.36
C CYS A 749 -54.54 22.98 -0.66
N ILE A 750 -54.06 22.03 0.16
CA ILE A 750 -54.90 21.19 1.02
C ILE A 750 -55.56 22.07 2.09
N VAL A 751 -54.76 22.82 2.87
CA VAL A 751 -55.28 23.67 3.96
C VAL A 751 -56.32 24.67 3.46
N LEU A 752 -56.03 25.41 2.38
CA LEU A 752 -56.92 26.44 1.85
C LEU A 752 -58.24 25.89 1.27
N ASN A 753 -58.31 24.61 0.91
CA ASN A 753 -59.50 23.97 0.34
C ASN A 753 -60.19 22.98 1.29
N LEU A 754 -59.88 23.04 2.59
CA LEU A 754 -60.68 22.35 3.61
C LEU A 754 -62.14 22.83 3.58
N ASN A 755 -63.08 21.93 3.90
CA ASN A 755 -64.45 22.35 4.18
C ASN A 755 -64.50 23.12 5.52
N VAL A 756 -65.51 23.97 5.71
CA VAL A 756 -65.62 24.88 6.88
C VAL A 756 -65.56 24.11 8.22
N GLY A 757 -66.19 22.94 8.30
CA GLY A 757 -66.18 22.11 9.52
C GLY A 757 -64.80 21.56 9.83
N SER A 758 -64.11 20.99 8.84
CA SER A 758 -62.73 20.48 9.00
C SER A 758 -61.72 21.59 9.27
N ALA A 759 -61.90 22.79 8.68
CA ALA A 759 -61.06 23.94 8.94
C ALA A 759 -61.20 24.44 10.40
N LEU A 760 -62.42 24.50 10.93
CA LEU A 760 -62.67 24.88 12.32
C LEU A 760 -62.17 23.81 13.31
N LEU A 761 -62.45 22.53 13.06
CA LEU A 761 -61.94 21.43 13.89
C LEU A 761 -60.40 21.41 13.94
N LEU A 762 -59.73 21.66 12.80
CA LEU A 762 -58.28 21.80 12.77
C LEU A 762 -57.83 23.02 13.59
N LYS A 763 -58.49 24.18 13.44
CA LYS A 763 -58.16 25.39 14.20
C LYS A 763 -58.27 25.18 15.71
N ASP A 764 -59.32 24.49 16.17
CA ASP A 764 -59.51 24.17 17.59
C ASP A 764 -58.45 23.18 18.12
N VAL A 765 -58.03 22.20 17.31
CA VAL A 765 -56.93 21.27 17.65
C VAL A 765 -55.57 21.99 17.71
N LEU A 766 -55.31 22.94 16.82
CA LEU A 766 -54.06 23.73 16.84
C LEU A 766 -54.04 24.73 18.02
N HIS A 767 -55.16 25.40 18.31
CA HIS A 767 -55.27 26.29 19.48
C HIS A 767 -55.17 25.53 20.81
N SER A 768 -55.86 24.41 20.98
CA SER A 768 -55.72 23.58 22.19
C SER A 768 -54.30 23.00 22.35
N ALA A 769 -53.58 22.71 21.26
CA ALA A 769 -52.18 22.31 21.32
C ALA A 769 -51.20 23.45 21.67
N THR A 770 -51.57 24.72 21.44
CA THR A 770 -50.78 25.89 21.88
C THR A 770 -51.10 26.31 23.31
N GLU A 771 -52.37 26.25 23.74
CA GLU A 771 -52.77 26.51 25.14
C GLU A 771 -52.17 25.44 26.09
N ASN A 772 -52.24 24.15 25.75
CA ASN A 772 -51.62 23.06 26.54
C ASN A 772 -50.07 23.09 26.57
N ARG A 773 -49.41 24.03 25.88
CA ARG A 773 -47.96 24.26 26.02
C ARG A 773 -47.60 25.11 27.23
N ALA A 774 -48.59 25.77 27.87
CA ALA A 774 -48.40 26.63 29.04
C ALA A 774 -48.77 25.95 30.37
N GLU A 775 -49.72 25.00 30.37
CA GLU A 775 -50.18 24.31 31.60
C GLU A 775 -49.99 22.79 31.52
N THR A 776 -49.26 22.24 32.51
CA THR A 776 -48.87 20.81 32.53
C THR A 776 -49.98 19.92 33.08
N THR A 777 -51.02 19.64 32.30
CA THR A 777 -52.09 18.69 32.68
C THR A 777 -52.32 17.58 31.64
N LEU A 778 -52.65 16.38 32.11
CA LEU A 778 -52.81 15.19 31.26
C LEU A 778 -54.27 15.02 30.85
N ASN A 779 -54.54 14.96 29.54
CA ASN A 779 -55.77 14.38 28.98
C ASN A 779 -55.43 13.59 27.71
N SER A 780 -55.34 12.26 27.81
CA SER A 780 -54.77 11.38 26.78
C SER A 780 -55.78 10.89 25.74
N SER A 781 -56.72 11.72 25.31
CA SER A 781 -57.81 11.34 24.39
C SER A 781 -58.08 12.32 23.24
N GLN A 782 -57.25 13.36 23.08
CA GLN A 782 -57.26 14.22 21.89
C GLN A 782 -56.07 13.85 20.99
N PRO A 783 -56.24 13.84 19.65
CA PRO A 783 -55.11 13.67 18.73
C PRO A 783 -54.15 14.86 18.90
N THR A 784 -52.85 14.60 18.87
CA THR A 784 -51.86 15.67 18.88
C THR A 784 -51.98 16.48 17.58
N ALA A 785 -51.63 17.78 17.62
CA ALA A 785 -51.64 18.63 16.43
C ALA A 785 -50.91 18.00 15.23
N MET A 786 -49.75 17.36 15.48
CA MET A 786 -48.99 16.66 14.44
C MET A 786 -49.75 15.45 13.86
N ALA A 787 -50.51 14.71 14.67
CA ALA A 787 -51.34 13.60 14.18
C ALA A 787 -52.47 14.11 13.28
N ALA A 788 -53.18 15.17 13.69
CA ALA A 788 -54.24 15.77 12.88
C ALA A 788 -53.73 16.35 11.55
N LEU A 789 -52.51 16.93 11.55
CA LEU A 789 -51.85 17.38 10.31
C LEU A 789 -51.49 16.20 9.39
N ASN A 790 -50.89 15.14 9.94
CA ASN A 790 -50.56 13.92 9.20
C ASN A 790 -51.80 13.24 8.59
N GLU A 791 -52.93 13.19 9.31
CA GLU A 791 -54.22 12.65 8.83
C GLU A 791 -54.77 13.44 7.63
N LEU A 792 -54.55 14.75 7.58
CA LEU A 792 -54.87 15.61 6.44
C LEU A 792 -53.82 15.57 5.32
N GLY A 793 -52.73 14.81 5.49
CA GLY A 793 -51.65 14.68 4.51
C GLY A 793 -50.65 15.86 4.51
N ILE A 794 -50.56 16.60 5.61
CA ILE A 794 -49.65 17.73 5.82
C ILE A 794 -48.45 17.25 6.63
N TYR A 795 -47.26 17.23 6.01
CA TYR A 795 -46.03 16.64 6.57
C TYR A 795 -44.82 17.59 6.56
N LYS A 796 -44.88 18.71 5.81
CA LYS A 796 -43.78 19.64 5.59
C LYS A 796 -44.01 21.02 6.21
N LEU A 797 -45.25 21.50 6.24
CA LEU A 797 -45.63 22.77 6.89
C LEU A 797 -45.59 22.65 8.42
N ALA A 798 -45.15 23.70 9.12
CA ALA A 798 -45.23 23.74 10.58
C ALA A 798 -46.66 24.08 11.04
N GLN A 799 -46.99 23.80 12.31
CA GLN A 799 -48.26 24.21 12.91
C GLN A 799 -48.56 25.71 12.70
N GLN A 800 -47.55 26.57 12.88
CA GLN A 800 -47.69 28.02 12.71
C GLN A 800 -47.97 28.43 11.25
N ASP A 801 -47.38 27.75 10.27
CA ASP A 801 -47.70 27.94 8.84
C ASP A 801 -49.18 27.63 8.57
N VAL A 802 -49.68 26.52 9.14
CA VAL A 802 -51.08 26.10 8.95
C VAL A 802 -52.05 27.05 9.65
N GLU A 803 -51.73 27.53 10.86
CA GLU A 803 -52.50 28.58 11.53
C GLU A 803 -52.56 29.88 10.70
N ILE A 804 -51.46 30.29 10.07
CA ILE A 804 -51.43 31.44 9.16
C ILE A 804 -52.34 31.17 7.95
N LEU A 805 -52.15 30.05 7.24
CA LEU A 805 -52.95 29.66 6.07
C LEU A 805 -54.46 29.59 6.36
N LEU A 806 -54.85 29.09 7.54
CA LEU A 806 -56.25 29.07 7.98
C LEU A 806 -56.84 30.48 8.12
N ASN A 807 -56.04 31.47 8.51
CA ASN A 807 -56.48 32.86 8.66
C ASN A 807 -56.46 33.67 7.34
N LEU A 808 -55.81 33.19 6.27
CA LEU A 808 -55.86 33.82 4.93
C LEU A 808 -57.21 33.62 4.21
N ARG A 809 -58.13 32.86 4.81
CA ARG A 809 -59.40 32.42 4.19
C ARG A 809 -60.58 33.24 4.70
N THR A 810 -60.98 34.25 3.92
CA THR A 810 -62.01 35.23 4.31
C THR A 810 -63.42 34.66 4.49
N ASN A 811 -63.67 33.45 3.98
CA ASN A 811 -64.99 32.81 4.04
C ASN A 811 -65.20 31.96 5.31
N TRP A 812 -64.19 31.81 6.16
CA TRP A 812 -64.33 31.13 7.45
C TRP A 812 -64.54 32.14 8.58
N PRO A 813 -65.40 31.84 9.57
CA PRO A 813 -65.63 32.76 10.67
C PRO A 813 -64.35 32.88 11.51
N ASN A 814 -63.86 34.10 11.65
CA ASN A 814 -62.87 34.38 12.69
C ASN A 814 -63.48 34.06 14.04
N THR A 815 -62.91 33.06 14.70
CA THR A 815 -63.14 32.66 16.09
C THR A 815 -62.69 33.78 17.03
N GLY A 816 -63.50 34.84 17.12
CA GLY A 816 -63.18 36.04 17.87
C GLY A 816 -63.08 35.78 19.37
N LYS A 817 -61.88 35.98 19.91
CA LYS A 817 -61.60 36.33 21.30
C LYS A 817 -60.83 37.64 21.28
#